data_AF-A0A2V2BB06-F1
#
_entry.id   AF-A0A2V2BB06-F1
#
_cell.length_a   1.000
_cell.length_b   1.000
_cell.length_c   1.000
_cell.angle_alpha   90.00
_cell.angle_beta   90.00
_cell.angle_gamma   90.00
#
_symmetry.space_group_name_H-M   'P 1'
#
loop_
_entity.id
_entity.type
_entity.pdbx_description
1 polymer ?
#
loop_
_entity_poly.entity_id
_entity_poly.type
_entity_poly.pdbx_seq_one_letter_code
_entity_poly.pdbx_strand_id
1 'polypeptide(L)'
;MERTAQPARLSPLKEGLPPEKRVFAEDLRGVFLALGVSVRRYAARRHMDPSTVTRYLGGERVPPWDFVAGVLADLREVDSPVTFEAETGLRSLHWKALKCHRSDSEKQTLQDRLAEADEETRRIRTRQRALEEALMDRTQRLAEAQGRCRQLQVDLEGQRLARRSDLELWQGEFDELENECRDLGQQVGYLREALAVARAELIAAEEQCHHLETQLEQAQDLEAHPVGRISLMALLEETDRSASVAELITVVADLESRTQRAMASELVASVSRSREVQEVAVLLAGLQSAGLHAHAEAALPAMVMTRSVEETCALIVSLHHAGLEEHLVQLLRASVQLHTSRDIALLVRSLHASGLREQAATLLGAACATRPLPDVVPMLTWLAGTGLDVTVVSAIEAVAVERTVHDIVTLSCSLTEAGMHPVKSVLHTAAATRRSAYDVAALAEALSRAGLYSDAETVFSATQNQTIEHLLALVSALQAMDKHHVATAVVNHAIASRPTADTRVLITDMHAMGRHQQASEALITALQSVPPADLSQLLYGLDRTHPGATVLLERAARTAGYKEAAAVVAGLERNGLTEYARTVFTCTVRGRPTGHAAWFLIHLNQAGSAFTGSPFLLAQAQSGPPAGMAPLVLALGAAGLHAELTCLLQALVYRDAEEIVLLLKQLERLGGATGAEHEAVGNRIMTTTAAARQEPYQVVLVLALEAAGLSANAAALVSAATASRGRSFTDALRKERFKHHQRVLSRAFWQRTEPRVE
;
A
#
# COMPACT_ATOMS: atom_id res chain seq x y z
N MET A 1 -37.73 -42.23 -66.38
CA MET A 1 -38.75 -43.25 -66.06
C MET A 1 -39.43 -42.85 -64.75
N GLU A 2 -40.45 -42.02 -64.83
CA GLU A 2 -41.31 -41.67 -63.70
C GLU A 2 -42.25 -42.85 -63.42
N ARG A 3 -42.06 -43.53 -62.28
CA ARG A 3 -43.10 -44.37 -61.69
C ARG A 3 -43.85 -43.51 -60.70
N THR A 4 -44.99 -42.98 -61.13
CA THR A 4 -46.02 -42.36 -60.29
C THR A 4 -46.32 -43.24 -59.08
N ALA A 5 -45.95 -42.78 -57.89
CA ALA A 5 -46.23 -43.45 -56.63
C ALA A 5 -47.74 -43.41 -56.37
N GLN A 6 -48.38 -44.58 -56.48
CA GLN A 6 -49.78 -44.78 -56.16
C GLN A 6 -50.02 -44.41 -54.68
N PRO A 7 -50.98 -43.52 -54.34
CA PRO A 7 -51.20 -43.11 -52.96
C PRO A 7 -51.58 -44.33 -52.11
N ALA A 8 -50.93 -44.47 -50.95
CA ALA A 8 -51.12 -45.60 -50.05
C ALA A 8 -52.58 -45.68 -49.56
N ARG A 9 -53.42 -46.47 -50.22
CA ARG A 9 -54.78 -46.78 -49.76
C ARG A 9 -54.69 -47.73 -48.57
N LEU A 10 -54.82 -47.18 -47.36
CA LEU A 10 -54.95 -47.97 -46.13
C LEU A 10 -56.36 -48.57 -46.03
N SER A 11 -56.47 -49.81 -45.57
CA SER A 11 -57.76 -50.47 -45.31
C SER A 11 -58.61 -49.69 -44.28
N PRO A 12 -59.95 -49.74 -44.34
CA PRO A 12 -60.81 -49.09 -43.34
C PRO A 12 -60.50 -49.57 -41.92
N LEU A 13 -60.73 -48.70 -40.92
CA LEU A 13 -60.60 -49.06 -39.51
C LEU A 13 -61.57 -50.20 -39.18
N LYS A 14 -61.18 -51.10 -38.27
CA LYS A 14 -62.02 -52.24 -37.86
C LYS A 14 -63.30 -51.77 -37.17
N GLU A 15 -64.42 -52.40 -37.49
CA GLU A 15 -65.71 -52.13 -36.84
C GLU A 15 -65.68 -52.62 -35.36
N GLY A 16 -66.18 -51.80 -34.43
CA GLY A 16 -66.25 -52.11 -32.99
C GLY A 16 -65.07 -51.65 -32.11
N LEU A 17 -64.21 -50.74 -32.59
CA LEU A 17 -63.11 -50.19 -31.77
C LEU A 17 -63.60 -49.22 -30.67
N PRO A 18 -63.03 -49.29 -29.45
CA PRO A 18 -63.24 -48.27 -28.40
C PRO A 18 -62.92 -46.86 -28.91
N PRO A 19 -63.67 -45.82 -28.47
CA PRO A 19 -63.56 -44.48 -29.02
C PRO A 19 -62.15 -43.89 -28.88
N GLU A 20 -61.44 -44.17 -27.77
CA GLU A 20 -60.08 -43.68 -27.54
C GLU A 20 -59.04 -44.33 -28.47
N LYS A 21 -59.21 -45.62 -28.79
CA LYS A 21 -58.34 -46.33 -29.75
C LYS A 21 -58.58 -45.88 -31.19
N ARG A 22 -59.83 -45.53 -31.50
CA ARG A 22 -60.21 -45.04 -32.82
C ARG A 22 -59.55 -43.68 -33.10
N VAL A 23 -59.68 -42.74 -32.18
CA VAL A 23 -59.08 -41.39 -32.32
C VAL A 23 -57.56 -41.47 -32.41
N PHE A 24 -56.91 -42.30 -31.57
CA PHE A 24 -55.46 -42.49 -31.65
C PHE A 24 -55.01 -43.12 -32.98
N ALA A 25 -55.74 -44.13 -33.49
CA ALA A 25 -55.43 -44.76 -34.76
C ALA A 25 -55.65 -43.82 -35.96
N GLU A 26 -56.64 -42.93 -35.89
CA GLU A 26 -56.91 -41.89 -36.91
C GLU A 26 -55.78 -40.87 -36.97
N ASP A 27 -55.33 -40.33 -35.83
CA ASP A 27 -54.22 -39.37 -35.78
C ASP A 27 -52.88 -40.01 -36.19
N LEU A 28 -52.62 -41.24 -35.73
CA LEU A 28 -51.41 -41.97 -36.13
C LEU A 28 -51.40 -42.30 -37.62
N ARG A 29 -52.56 -42.60 -38.22
CA ARG A 29 -52.70 -42.75 -39.68
C ARG A 29 -52.42 -41.44 -40.40
N GLY A 30 -52.90 -40.31 -39.88
CA GLY A 30 -52.63 -38.98 -40.43
C GLY A 30 -51.13 -38.69 -40.50
N VAL A 31 -50.42 -38.93 -39.39
CA VAL A 31 -48.95 -38.78 -39.31
C VAL A 31 -48.24 -39.75 -40.26
N PHE A 32 -48.70 -41.01 -40.35
CA PHE A 32 -48.08 -42.01 -41.22
C PHE A 32 -48.30 -41.74 -42.71
N LEU A 33 -49.48 -41.28 -43.10
CA LEU A 33 -49.79 -40.92 -44.50
C LEU A 33 -48.96 -39.73 -44.97
N ALA A 34 -48.63 -38.80 -44.07
CA ALA A 34 -47.76 -37.65 -44.36
C ALA A 34 -46.33 -38.06 -44.75
N LEU A 35 -45.87 -39.26 -44.37
CA LEU A 35 -44.58 -39.80 -44.80
C LEU A 35 -44.55 -40.16 -46.30
N GLY A 36 -45.70 -40.38 -46.94
CA GLY A 36 -45.78 -40.78 -48.35
C GLY A 36 -45.20 -42.17 -48.68
N VAL A 37 -44.89 -42.98 -47.65
CA VAL A 37 -44.27 -44.31 -47.80
C VAL A 37 -45.31 -45.42 -47.64
N SER A 38 -45.24 -46.47 -48.47
CA SER A 38 -46.12 -47.64 -48.33
C SER A 38 -45.78 -48.46 -47.08
N VAL A 39 -46.77 -49.11 -46.47
CA VAL A 39 -46.61 -49.93 -45.25
C VAL A 39 -45.50 -50.97 -45.37
N ARG A 40 -45.39 -51.66 -46.52
CA ARG A 40 -44.33 -52.66 -46.77
C ARG A 40 -42.93 -52.03 -46.81
N ARG A 41 -42.80 -50.83 -47.39
CA ARG A 41 -41.52 -50.12 -47.50
C ARG A 41 -41.10 -49.53 -46.16
N TYR A 42 -42.03 -49.03 -45.37
CA TYR A 42 -41.76 -48.54 -44.02
C TYR A 42 -41.37 -49.68 -43.08
N ALA A 43 -42.11 -50.80 -43.13
CA ALA A 43 -41.80 -52.00 -42.35
C ALA A 43 -40.41 -52.55 -42.68
N ALA A 44 -40.01 -52.58 -43.96
CA ALA A 44 -38.67 -52.97 -44.35
C ALA A 44 -37.58 -52.01 -43.82
N ARG A 45 -37.82 -50.68 -43.85
CA ARG A 45 -36.87 -49.66 -43.36
C ARG A 45 -36.62 -49.76 -41.85
N ARG A 46 -37.61 -50.18 -41.07
CA ARG A 46 -37.53 -50.35 -39.60
C ARG A 46 -37.37 -51.82 -39.17
N HIS A 47 -37.12 -52.74 -40.09
CA HIS A 47 -36.99 -54.19 -39.85
C HIS A 47 -38.17 -54.81 -39.10
N MET A 48 -39.40 -54.42 -39.44
CA MET A 48 -40.64 -54.92 -38.85
C MET A 48 -41.44 -55.75 -39.86
N ASP A 49 -42.31 -56.64 -39.36
CA ASP A 49 -43.29 -57.35 -40.20
C ASP A 49 -44.37 -56.36 -40.70
N PRO A 50 -44.61 -56.25 -42.02
CA PRO A 50 -45.69 -55.42 -42.58
C PRO A 50 -47.07 -55.69 -41.96
N SER A 51 -47.33 -56.91 -41.51
CA SER A 51 -48.58 -57.29 -40.84
C SER A 51 -48.72 -56.60 -39.48
N THR A 52 -47.61 -56.39 -38.77
CA THR A 52 -47.59 -55.71 -37.46
C THR A 52 -47.85 -54.22 -37.61
N VAL A 53 -47.25 -53.58 -38.61
CA VAL A 53 -47.49 -52.15 -38.93
C VAL A 53 -48.94 -51.93 -39.34
N THR A 54 -49.52 -52.86 -40.11
CA THR A 54 -50.94 -52.80 -40.52
C THR A 54 -51.88 -52.93 -39.32
N ARG A 55 -51.56 -53.79 -38.34
CA ARG A 55 -52.34 -53.93 -37.10
C ARG A 55 -52.28 -52.69 -36.20
N TYR A 56 -51.15 -52.00 -36.16
CA TYR A 56 -50.99 -50.72 -35.44
C TYR A 56 -51.78 -49.61 -36.10
N LEU A 57 -51.62 -49.42 -37.41
CA LEU A 57 -52.37 -48.42 -38.15
C LEU A 57 -53.87 -48.75 -38.20
N GLY A 58 -54.26 -50.04 -38.17
CA GLY A 58 -55.66 -50.49 -38.14
C GLY A 58 -56.36 -50.32 -36.79
N GLY A 59 -55.65 -49.93 -35.73
CA GLY A 59 -56.19 -49.81 -34.37
C GLY A 59 -56.45 -51.16 -33.67
N GLU A 60 -56.13 -52.29 -34.31
CA GLU A 60 -56.27 -53.62 -33.73
C GLU A 60 -55.33 -53.85 -32.54
N ARG A 61 -54.15 -53.21 -32.57
CA ARG A 61 -53.17 -53.24 -31.50
C ARG A 61 -52.64 -51.83 -31.26
N VAL A 62 -52.48 -51.43 -29.99
CA VAL A 62 -51.83 -50.16 -29.67
C VAL A 62 -50.31 -50.34 -29.85
N PRO A 63 -49.63 -49.55 -30.70
CA PRO A 63 -48.19 -49.63 -30.89
C PRO A 63 -47.42 -49.23 -29.62
N PRO A 64 -46.22 -49.78 -29.38
CA PRO A 64 -45.31 -49.25 -28.38
C PRO A 64 -44.87 -47.82 -28.75
N TRP A 65 -44.53 -46.99 -27.75
CA TRP A 65 -44.17 -45.59 -27.99
C TRP A 65 -42.94 -45.46 -28.91
N ASP A 66 -41.98 -46.37 -28.84
CA ASP A 66 -40.79 -46.38 -29.70
C ASP A 66 -41.13 -46.44 -31.20
N PHE A 67 -42.20 -47.17 -31.55
CA PHE A 67 -42.70 -47.20 -32.93
C PHE A 67 -43.25 -45.84 -33.35
N VAL A 68 -44.04 -45.21 -32.47
CA VAL A 68 -44.65 -43.89 -32.69
C VAL A 68 -43.59 -42.80 -32.78
N ALA A 69 -42.60 -42.82 -31.89
CA ALA A 69 -41.45 -41.93 -31.91
C ALA A 69 -40.61 -42.13 -33.18
N GLY A 70 -40.46 -43.36 -33.66
CA GLY A 70 -39.82 -43.67 -34.93
C GLY A 70 -40.55 -43.05 -36.13
N VAL A 71 -41.89 -43.15 -36.18
CA VAL A 71 -42.72 -42.52 -37.23
C VAL A 71 -42.58 -40.99 -37.21
N LEU A 72 -42.55 -40.38 -36.02
CA LEU A 72 -42.40 -38.93 -35.87
C LEU A 72 -40.97 -38.44 -36.22
N ALA A 73 -39.95 -39.21 -35.88
CA ALA A 73 -38.57 -38.93 -36.29
C ALA A 73 -38.42 -39.03 -37.81
N ASP A 74 -38.99 -40.07 -38.43
CA ASP A 74 -38.99 -40.22 -39.89
C ASP A 74 -39.78 -39.11 -40.59
N LEU A 75 -40.79 -38.51 -39.93
CA LEU A 75 -41.56 -37.40 -40.48
C LEU A 75 -40.82 -36.07 -40.40
N ARG A 76 -39.99 -35.89 -39.36
CA ARG A 76 -39.09 -34.73 -39.22
C ARG A 76 -37.97 -34.74 -40.25
N GLU A 77 -37.52 -35.92 -40.69
CA GLU A 77 -36.52 -36.05 -41.77
C GLU A 77 -37.05 -35.67 -43.16
N VAL A 78 -38.38 -35.63 -43.37
CA VAL A 78 -39.02 -35.37 -44.67
C VAL A 78 -39.56 -33.93 -44.74
N ASP A 79 -38.96 -32.99 -44.00
CA ASP A 79 -39.29 -31.55 -43.97
C ASP A 79 -40.77 -31.21 -43.68
N SER A 80 -41.42 -31.98 -42.79
CA SER A 80 -42.73 -31.64 -42.26
C SER A 80 -42.63 -31.24 -40.78
N PRO A 81 -43.03 -30.02 -40.39
CA PRO A 81 -42.84 -29.52 -39.03
C PRO A 81 -43.80 -30.20 -38.07
N VAL A 82 -43.37 -31.32 -37.48
CA VAL A 82 -44.03 -31.90 -36.30
C VAL A 82 -43.77 -30.96 -35.12
N THR A 83 -44.71 -30.05 -34.90
CA THR A 83 -44.73 -29.19 -33.71
C THR A 83 -44.68 -30.03 -32.44
N PHE A 84 -43.97 -29.53 -31.42
CA PHE A 84 -43.88 -30.17 -30.10
C PHE A 84 -45.28 -30.40 -29.48
N GLU A 85 -46.25 -29.54 -29.82
CA GLU A 85 -47.65 -29.66 -29.41
C GLU A 85 -48.36 -30.87 -30.07
N ALA A 86 -48.06 -31.18 -31.32
CA ALA A 86 -48.59 -32.38 -32.00
C ALA A 86 -48.00 -33.68 -31.42
N GLU A 87 -46.69 -33.69 -31.09
CA GLU A 87 -46.05 -34.85 -30.44
C GLU A 87 -46.62 -35.10 -29.03
N THR A 88 -46.81 -34.05 -28.24
CA THR A 88 -47.40 -34.14 -26.89
C THR A 88 -48.88 -34.53 -26.93
N GLY A 89 -49.63 -34.05 -27.93
CA GLY A 89 -51.01 -34.46 -28.20
C GLY A 89 -51.13 -35.96 -28.54
N LEU A 90 -50.26 -36.45 -29.45
CA LEU A 90 -50.21 -37.87 -29.81
C LEU A 90 -49.81 -38.75 -28.62
N ARG A 91 -48.92 -38.25 -27.76
CA ARG A 91 -48.50 -38.92 -26.51
C ARG A 91 -49.64 -39.03 -25.50
N SER A 92 -50.46 -37.99 -25.38
CA SER A 92 -51.67 -38.02 -24.53
C SER A 92 -52.71 -39.02 -25.04
N LEU A 93 -52.94 -39.08 -26.36
CA LEU A 93 -53.87 -40.03 -26.99
C LEU A 93 -53.37 -41.48 -26.91
N HIS A 94 -52.07 -41.70 -27.08
CA HIS A 94 -51.42 -43.00 -26.87
C HIS A 94 -51.64 -43.52 -25.46
N TRP A 95 -51.43 -42.67 -24.45
CA TRP A 95 -51.64 -43.01 -23.04
C TRP A 95 -53.10 -43.35 -22.73
N LYS A 96 -54.06 -42.58 -23.30
CA LYS A 96 -55.50 -42.85 -23.17
C LYS A 96 -55.91 -44.17 -23.84
N ALA A 97 -55.36 -44.47 -25.02
CA ALA A 97 -55.61 -45.73 -25.73
C ALA A 97 -55.02 -46.95 -25.01
N LEU A 98 -53.87 -46.79 -24.34
CA LEU A 98 -53.26 -47.82 -23.50
C LEU A 98 -54.08 -48.11 -22.25
N LYS A 99 -54.63 -47.08 -21.60
CA LYS A 99 -55.41 -47.18 -20.36
C LYS A 99 -56.72 -47.97 -20.50
N CYS A 100 -57.31 -48.00 -21.70
CA CYS A 100 -58.50 -48.81 -22.00
C CYS A 100 -58.20 -50.31 -22.20
N HIS A 101 -56.93 -50.73 -22.26
CA HIS A 101 -56.50 -52.13 -22.37
C HIS A 101 -56.20 -52.72 -20.98
N ARG A 102 -57.22 -52.79 -20.11
CA ARG A 102 -57.10 -53.29 -18.73
C ARG A 102 -56.99 -54.83 -18.67
N SER A 103 -55.79 -55.36 -18.87
CA SER A 103 -55.41 -56.66 -18.31
C SER A 103 -53.91 -56.80 -17.97
N ASP A 104 -53.08 -55.74 -18.15
CA ASP A 104 -51.62 -55.77 -17.89
C ASP A 104 -51.11 -54.58 -17.02
N SER A 105 -52.01 -53.88 -16.30
CA SER A 105 -51.69 -52.58 -15.70
C SER A 105 -50.61 -52.59 -14.61
N GLU A 106 -50.49 -53.67 -13.83
CA GLU A 106 -49.45 -53.77 -12.80
C GLU A 106 -48.06 -53.94 -13.40
N LYS A 107 -47.94 -54.79 -14.44
CA LYS A 107 -46.69 -54.99 -15.17
C LYS A 107 -46.23 -53.70 -15.85
N GLN A 108 -47.15 -52.93 -16.43
CA GLN A 108 -46.82 -51.63 -17.02
C GLN A 108 -46.40 -50.61 -15.97
N THR A 109 -47.06 -50.53 -14.82
CA THR A 109 -46.66 -49.60 -13.74
C THR A 109 -45.29 -49.94 -13.14
N LEU A 110 -44.93 -51.23 -13.07
CA LEU A 110 -43.61 -51.67 -12.67
C LEU A 110 -42.55 -51.34 -13.73
N GLN A 111 -42.89 -51.43 -15.02
CA GLN A 111 -42.02 -51.01 -16.11
C GLN A 111 -41.78 -49.50 -16.13
N ASP A 112 -42.82 -48.69 -15.89
CA ASP A 112 -42.69 -47.23 -15.81
C ASP A 112 -41.82 -46.81 -14.60
N ARG A 113 -42.02 -47.45 -13.44
CA ARG A 113 -41.16 -47.24 -12.26
C ARG A 113 -39.71 -47.68 -12.47
N LEU A 114 -39.49 -48.77 -13.21
CA LEU A 114 -38.15 -49.21 -13.58
C LEU A 114 -37.48 -48.19 -14.51
N ALA A 115 -38.21 -47.67 -15.49
CA ALA A 115 -37.71 -46.65 -16.41
C ALA A 115 -37.35 -45.35 -15.68
N GLU A 116 -38.16 -44.91 -14.72
CA GLU A 116 -37.87 -43.74 -13.88
C GLU A 116 -36.63 -43.95 -13.00
N ALA A 117 -36.51 -45.12 -12.36
CA ALA A 117 -35.34 -45.48 -11.57
C ALA A 117 -34.05 -45.58 -12.44
N ASP A 118 -34.16 -46.09 -13.67
CA ASP A 118 -33.06 -46.14 -14.62
C ASP A 118 -32.64 -44.74 -15.08
N GLU A 119 -33.59 -43.83 -15.32
CA GLU A 119 -33.29 -42.45 -15.71
C GLU A 119 -32.62 -41.68 -14.57
N GLU A 120 -33.09 -41.84 -13.33
CA GLU A 120 -32.45 -41.24 -12.16
C GLU A 120 -31.05 -41.81 -11.93
N THR A 121 -30.85 -43.12 -12.13
CA THR A 121 -29.53 -43.74 -12.07
C THR A 121 -28.59 -43.16 -13.14
N ARG A 122 -29.08 -42.88 -14.35
CA ARG A 122 -28.29 -42.23 -15.41
C ARG A 122 -27.94 -40.77 -15.04
N ARG A 123 -28.87 -40.03 -14.43
CA ARG A 123 -28.62 -38.65 -13.97
C ARG A 123 -27.57 -38.62 -12.86
N ILE A 124 -27.69 -39.50 -11.86
CA ILE A 124 -26.72 -39.63 -10.77
C ILE A 124 -25.35 -40.01 -11.32
N ARG A 125 -25.25 -40.99 -12.24
CA ARG A 125 -23.96 -41.37 -12.86
C ARG A 125 -23.33 -40.25 -13.68
N THR A 126 -24.14 -39.46 -14.38
CA THR A 126 -23.63 -38.30 -15.15
C THR A 126 -23.10 -37.22 -14.21
N ARG A 127 -23.83 -36.93 -13.12
CA ARG A 127 -23.37 -36.00 -12.09
C ARG A 127 -22.11 -36.51 -11.38
N GLN A 128 -22.03 -37.80 -11.08
CA GLN A 128 -20.84 -38.42 -10.47
C GLN A 128 -19.62 -38.23 -11.36
N ARG A 129 -19.71 -38.54 -12.67
CA ARG A 129 -18.60 -38.32 -13.62
C ARG A 129 -18.16 -36.86 -13.69
N ALA A 130 -19.11 -35.92 -13.76
CA ALA A 130 -18.79 -34.50 -13.78
C ALA A 130 -18.08 -34.04 -12.49
N LEU A 131 -18.45 -34.61 -11.33
CA LEU A 131 -17.78 -34.34 -10.05
C LEU A 131 -16.39 -34.98 -9.99
N GLU A 132 -16.23 -36.20 -10.50
CA GLU A 132 -14.92 -36.87 -10.59
C GLU A 132 -13.96 -36.10 -11.50
N GLU A 133 -14.42 -35.64 -12.67
CA GLU A 133 -13.64 -34.79 -13.59
C GLU A 133 -13.27 -33.45 -12.94
N ALA A 134 -14.21 -32.78 -12.27
CA ALA A 134 -13.95 -31.53 -11.56
C ALA A 134 -12.97 -31.71 -10.39
N LEU A 135 -13.01 -32.87 -9.72
CA LEU A 135 -12.09 -33.20 -8.65
C LEU A 135 -10.69 -33.46 -9.21
N MET A 136 -10.56 -34.18 -10.32
CA MET A 136 -9.29 -34.40 -11.02
C MET A 136 -8.66 -33.08 -11.52
N ASP A 137 -9.46 -32.18 -12.12
CA ASP A 137 -8.96 -30.86 -12.56
C ASP A 137 -8.49 -30.02 -11.36
N ARG A 138 -9.22 -30.01 -10.24
CA ARG A 138 -8.80 -29.28 -9.05
C ARG A 138 -7.57 -29.88 -8.38
N THR A 139 -7.44 -31.21 -8.31
CA THR A 139 -6.24 -31.85 -7.75
C THR A 139 -5.02 -31.60 -8.63
N GLN A 140 -5.17 -31.60 -9.95
CA GLN A 140 -4.10 -31.23 -10.87
C GLN A 140 -3.66 -29.77 -10.70
N ARG A 141 -4.60 -28.81 -10.64
CA ARG A 141 -4.28 -27.40 -10.39
C ARG A 141 -3.60 -27.18 -9.04
N LEU A 142 -3.99 -27.94 -8.01
CA LEU A 142 -3.34 -27.90 -6.71
C LEU A 142 -1.90 -28.40 -6.80
N ALA A 143 -1.64 -29.51 -7.50
CA ALA A 143 -0.29 -30.04 -7.71
C ALA A 143 0.60 -29.06 -8.48
N GLU A 144 0.06 -28.41 -9.52
CA GLU A 144 0.76 -27.36 -10.29
C GLU A 144 1.08 -26.13 -9.44
N ALA A 145 0.13 -25.66 -8.62
CA ALA A 145 0.35 -24.55 -7.70
C ALA A 145 1.40 -24.90 -6.63
N GLN A 146 1.35 -26.11 -6.06
CA GLN A 146 2.36 -26.60 -5.12
C GLN A 146 3.74 -26.76 -5.77
N GLY A 147 3.80 -27.14 -7.05
CA GLY A 147 5.03 -27.17 -7.84
C GLY A 147 5.63 -25.76 -7.97
N ARG A 148 4.82 -24.77 -8.36
CA ARG A 148 5.25 -23.37 -8.45
C ARG A 148 5.72 -22.81 -7.10
N CYS A 149 5.01 -23.10 -6.01
CA CYS A 149 5.46 -22.68 -4.67
C CYS A 149 6.82 -23.27 -4.29
N ARG A 150 7.04 -24.57 -4.56
CA ARG A 150 8.34 -25.21 -4.32
C ARG A 150 9.46 -24.62 -5.18
N GLN A 151 9.17 -24.31 -6.43
CA GLN A 151 10.15 -23.69 -7.33
C GLN A 151 10.53 -22.29 -6.86
N LEU A 152 9.54 -21.46 -6.49
CA LEU A 152 9.80 -20.13 -5.91
C LEU A 152 10.58 -20.20 -4.59
N GLN A 153 10.36 -21.23 -3.76
CA GLN A 153 11.15 -21.46 -2.55
C GLN A 153 12.61 -21.77 -2.87
N VAL A 154 12.87 -22.66 -3.83
CA VAL A 154 14.23 -23.00 -4.29
C VAL A 154 14.93 -21.76 -4.87
N ASP A 155 14.22 -20.96 -5.68
CA ASP A 155 14.77 -19.73 -6.25
C ASP A 155 15.13 -18.70 -5.16
N LEU A 156 14.26 -18.53 -4.16
CA LEU A 156 14.52 -17.64 -3.00
C LEU A 156 15.70 -18.11 -2.16
N GLU A 157 15.83 -19.42 -1.93
CA GLU A 157 16.99 -20.01 -1.25
C GLU A 157 18.27 -19.79 -2.04
N GLY A 158 18.23 -19.98 -3.38
CA GLY A 158 19.34 -19.68 -4.27
C GLY A 158 19.77 -18.21 -4.22
N GLN A 159 18.81 -17.27 -4.26
CA GLN A 159 19.09 -15.83 -4.13
C GLN A 159 19.69 -15.47 -2.78
N ARG A 160 19.20 -16.07 -1.68
CA ARG A 160 19.75 -15.85 -0.34
C ARG A 160 21.19 -16.35 -0.24
N LEU A 161 21.47 -17.51 -0.84
CA LEU A 161 22.80 -18.11 -0.80
C LEU A 161 23.80 -17.29 -1.64
N ALA A 162 23.39 -16.82 -2.82
CA ALA A 162 24.19 -15.90 -3.65
C ALA A 162 24.46 -14.57 -2.93
N ARG A 163 23.44 -13.97 -2.31
CA ARG A 163 23.63 -12.72 -1.55
C ARG A 163 24.57 -12.91 -0.36
N ARG A 164 24.52 -14.09 0.28
CA ARG A 164 25.42 -14.42 1.38
C ARG A 164 26.86 -14.58 0.89
N SER A 165 27.09 -15.26 -0.24
CA SER A 165 28.44 -15.35 -0.81
C SER A 165 28.98 -13.99 -1.23
N ASP A 166 28.13 -13.11 -1.76
CA ASP A 166 28.53 -11.73 -2.09
C ASP A 166 28.95 -10.97 -0.83
N LEU A 167 28.17 -11.07 0.25
CA LEU A 167 28.52 -10.44 1.53
C LEU A 167 29.83 -11.00 2.11
N GLU A 168 30.06 -12.31 2.02
CA GLU A 168 31.31 -12.94 2.47
C GLU A 168 32.51 -12.45 1.64
N LEU A 169 32.33 -12.23 0.33
CA LEU A 169 33.36 -11.66 -0.55
C LEU A 169 33.67 -10.20 -0.20
N TRP A 170 32.63 -9.35 -0.07
CA TRP A 170 32.80 -7.95 0.33
C TRP A 170 33.40 -7.79 1.74
N GLN A 171 33.07 -8.70 2.67
CA GLN A 171 33.71 -8.74 3.98
C GLN A 171 35.20 -9.07 3.87
N GLY A 172 35.57 -10.05 3.04
CA GLY A 172 36.97 -10.35 2.77
C GLY A 172 37.74 -9.17 2.17
N GLU A 173 37.18 -8.50 1.16
CA GLU A 173 37.79 -7.30 0.56
C GLU A 173 37.94 -6.15 1.57
N PHE A 174 36.96 -5.97 2.46
CA PHE A 174 37.03 -4.97 3.51
C PHE A 174 38.13 -5.29 4.53
N ASP A 175 38.23 -6.55 4.96
CA ASP A 175 39.28 -6.99 5.89
C ASP A 175 40.68 -6.84 5.26
N GLU A 176 40.83 -7.12 3.96
CA GLU A 176 42.07 -6.88 3.20
C GLU A 176 42.44 -5.39 3.17
N LEU A 177 41.49 -4.50 2.85
CA LEU A 177 41.70 -3.06 2.86
C LEU A 177 42.01 -2.52 4.26
N GLU A 178 41.39 -3.06 5.30
CA GLU A 178 41.67 -2.67 6.68
C GLU A 178 43.10 -3.07 7.08
N ASN A 179 43.54 -4.27 6.66
CA ASN A 179 44.92 -4.72 6.86
C ASN A 179 45.90 -3.85 6.09
N GLU A 180 45.62 -3.50 4.83
CA GLU A 180 46.46 -2.60 4.04
C GLU A 180 46.55 -1.20 4.67
N CYS A 181 45.43 -0.65 5.15
CA CYS A 181 45.41 0.62 5.86
C CYS A 181 46.27 0.56 7.14
N ARG A 182 46.23 -0.56 7.86
CA ARG A 182 47.04 -0.78 9.07
C ARG A 182 48.53 -0.86 8.73
N ASP A 183 48.88 -1.61 7.69
CA ASP A 183 50.27 -1.77 7.22
C ASP A 183 50.84 -0.44 6.71
N LEU A 184 50.07 0.31 5.91
CA LEU A 184 50.44 1.67 5.48
C LEU A 184 50.59 2.61 6.69
N GLY A 185 49.72 2.50 7.69
CA GLY A 185 49.82 3.25 8.94
C GLY A 185 51.14 2.95 9.69
N GLN A 186 51.53 1.68 9.77
CA GLN A 186 52.81 1.27 10.35
C GLN A 186 54.00 1.78 9.54
N GLN A 187 53.95 1.72 8.20
CA GLN A 187 54.99 2.25 7.31
C GLN A 187 55.15 3.76 7.48
N VAL A 188 54.05 4.51 7.57
CA VAL A 188 54.08 5.95 7.84
C VAL A 188 54.69 6.24 9.21
N GLY A 189 54.38 5.42 10.23
CA GLY A 189 55.02 5.49 11.54
C GLY A 189 56.53 5.33 11.46
N TYR A 190 57.00 4.24 10.83
CA TYR A 190 58.41 3.96 10.62
C TYR A 190 59.13 5.08 9.86
N LEU A 191 58.54 5.58 8.77
CA LEU A 191 59.12 6.67 7.97
C LEU A 191 59.22 7.98 8.76
N ARG A 192 58.25 8.27 9.64
CA ARG A 192 58.30 9.44 10.53
C ARG A 192 59.42 9.31 11.56
N GLU A 193 59.58 8.14 12.16
CA GLU A 193 60.68 7.87 13.09
C GLU A 193 62.05 7.98 12.38
N ALA A 194 62.20 7.36 11.21
CA ALA A 194 63.42 7.47 10.41
C ALA A 194 63.73 8.91 10.00
N LEU A 195 62.71 9.70 9.62
CA LEU A 195 62.86 11.12 9.33
C LEU A 195 63.30 11.90 10.56
N ALA A 196 62.76 11.60 11.74
CA ALA A 196 63.15 12.25 12.99
C ALA A 196 64.62 11.97 13.33
N VAL A 197 65.08 10.72 13.15
CA VAL A 197 66.50 10.34 13.32
C VAL A 197 67.38 11.09 12.32
N ALA A 198 67.05 11.07 11.03
CA ALA A 198 67.82 11.76 10.00
C ALA A 198 67.91 13.28 10.24
N ARG A 199 66.84 13.90 10.75
CA ARG A 199 66.84 15.31 11.15
C ARG A 199 67.76 15.55 12.35
N ALA A 200 67.77 14.65 13.33
CA ALA A 200 68.67 14.77 14.48
C ALA A 200 70.15 14.61 14.05
N GLU A 201 70.45 13.68 13.15
CA GLU A 201 71.78 13.51 12.55
C GLU A 201 72.20 14.74 11.74
N LEU A 202 71.28 15.32 10.96
CA LEU A 202 71.53 16.55 10.22
C LEU A 202 71.86 17.71 11.18
N ILE A 203 71.07 17.93 12.22
CA ILE A 203 71.34 18.96 13.23
C ILE A 203 72.71 18.74 13.87
N ALA A 204 73.06 17.50 14.24
CA ALA A 204 74.36 17.19 14.81
C ALA A 204 75.52 17.44 13.82
N ALA A 205 75.32 17.15 12.54
CA ALA A 205 76.30 17.43 11.49
C ALA A 205 76.44 18.93 11.22
N GLU A 206 75.34 19.68 11.24
CA GLU A 206 75.33 21.15 11.13
C GLU A 206 76.02 21.80 12.32
N GLU A 207 75.78 21.34 13.55
CA GLU A 207 76.49 21.79 14.74
C GLU A 207 78.00 21.51 14.65
N GLN A 208 78.39 20.34 14.13
CA GLN A 208 79.80 20.02 13.87
C GLN A 208 80.41 20.90 12.79
N CYS A 209 79.69 21.15 11.69
CA CYS A 209 80.14 22.06 10.64
C CYS A 209 80.31 23.46 11.19
N HIS A 210 79.34 23.97 11.95
CA HIS A 210 79.41 25.28 12.59
C HIS A 210 80.57 25.38 13.57
N HIS A 211 80.85 24.32 14.34
CA HIS A 211 82.01 24.26 15.22
C HIS A 211 83.33 24.31 14.44
N LEU A 212 83.43 23.53 13.34
CA LEU A 212 84.60 23.54 12.47
C LEU A 212 84.76 24.87 11.75
N GLU A 213 83.68 25.49 11.27
CA GLU A 213 83.66 26.84 10.69
C GLU A 213 84.14 27.88 11.69
N THR A 214 83.66 27.83 12.94
CA THR A 214 84.14 28.72 14.00
C THR A 214 85.64 28.51 14.28
N GLN A 215 86.13 27.27 14.26
CA GLN A 215 87.57 26.97 14.37
C GLN A 215 88.35 27.46 13.16
N LEU A 216 87.77 27.35 11.95
CA LEU A 216 88.36 27.82 10.69
C LEU A 216 88.40 29.34 10.64
N GLU A 217 87.34 30.03 11.08
CA GLU A 217 87.28 31.47 11.24
C GLU A 217 88.29 31.94 12.29
N GLN A 218 88.42 31.28 13.43
CA GLN A 218 89.47 31.59 14.41
C GLN A 218 90.89 31.37 13.86
N ALA A 219 91.08 30.36 13.01
CA ALA A 219 92.34 30.10 12.32
C ALA A 219 92.61 31.06 11.14
N GLN A 220 91.55 31.49 10.44
CA GLN A 220 91.59 32.46 9.34
C GLN A 220 91.71 33.90 9.85
N ASP A 221 91.15 34.24 11.01
CA ASP A 221 91.33 35.50 11.72
C ASP A 221 92.77 35.64 12.24
N LEU A 222 93.46 34.51 12.47
CA LEU A 222 94.90 34.46 12.70
C LEU A 222 95.73 34.55 11.40
N GLU A 223 95.14 34.32 10.21
CA GLU A 223 95.87 34.20 8.94
C GLU A 223 95.46 35.14 7.78
N ALA A 224 94.38 35.96 7.84
CA ALA A 224 93.99 36.73 6.65
C ALA A 224 93.16 38.02 6.86
N HIS A 225 93.77 39.15 6.46
CA HIS A 225 93.06 40.26 5.83
C HIS A 225 92.41 39.83 4.49
N PRO A 226 91.38 40.55 4.01
CA PRO A 226 90.13 39.97 3.51
C PRO A 226 90.04 39.87 1.98
N VAL A 227 89.33 38.86 1.45
CA VAL A 227 88.50 38.97 0.22
C VAL A 227 87.32 37.99 0.30
N GLY A 228 86.12 38.52 0.11
CA GLY A 228 84.83 37.85 0.28
C GLY A 228 84.43 36.81 -0.77
N ARG A 229 83.63 35.85 -0.30
CA ARG A 229 82.53 35.24 -1.04
C ARG A 229 81.33 35.17 -0.10
N ILE A 230 80.34 36.02 -0.36
CA ILE A 230 79.06 36.05 0.37
C ILE A 230 78.24 34.84 -0.10
N SER A 231 77.88 33.97 0.83
CA SER A 231 77.01 32.81 0.59
C SER A 231 75.58 33.27 0.30
N LEU A 232 74.93 32.65 -0.68
CA LEU A 232 73.54 32.96 -1.08
C LEU A 232 72.54 32.74 0.06
N MET A 233 72.86 31.88 1.04
CA MET A 233 72.11 31.75 2.30
C MET A 233 72.24 32.98 3.20
N ALA A 234 73.43 33.56 3.32
CA ALA A 234 73.65 34.77 4.12
C ALA A 234 72.88 35.98 3.54
N LEU A 235 72.78 36.05 2.21
CA LEU A 235 71.96 37.04 1.52
C LEU A 235 70.44 36.84 1.75
N LEU A 236 69.96 35.59 1.87
CA LEU A 236 68.55 35.30 2.18
C LEU A 236 68.20 35.59 3.64
N GLU A 237 69.11 35.31 4.58
CA GLU A 237 68.91 35.63 6.00
C GLU A 237 68.98 37.14 6.29
N GLU A 238 69.85 37.87 5.59
CA GLU A 238 69.99 39.32 5.72
C GLU A 238 68.82 40.06 5.04
N THR A 239 68.29 39.52 3.93
CA THR A 239 67.08 40.04 3.28
C THR A 239 65.79 39.73 4.05
N ASP A 240 65.69 38.58 4.73
CA ASP A 240 64.56 38.23 5.62
C ASP A 240 64.35 39.31 6.70
N ARG A 241 65.44 39.79 7.32
CA ARG A 241 65.38 40.72 8.46
C ARG A 241 65.33 42.21 8.11
N SER A 242 65.85 42.64 6.96
CA SER A 242 66.06 44.07 6.66
C SER A 242 65.39 44.61 5.39
N ALA A 243 64.95 43.75 4.47
CA ALA A 243 64.36 44.19 3.20
C ALA A 243 62.97 44.81 3.40
N SER A 244 62.63 45.84 2.63
CA SER A 244 61.27 46.38 2.60
C SER A 244 60.29 45.39 1.96
N VAL A 245 58.98 45.51 2.26
CA VAL A 245 57.94 44.65 1.68
C VAL A 245 57.94 44.70 0.14
N ALA A 246 58.19 45.88 -0.45
CA ALA A 246 58.28 46.03 -1.90
C ALA A 246 59.47 45.27 -2.50
N GLU A 247 60.65 45.33 -1.86
CA GLU A 247 61.83 44.58 -2.28
C GLU A 247 61.59 43.07 -2.17
N LEU A 248 60.96 42.60 -1.09
CA LEU A 248 60.60 41.19 -0.92
C LEU A 248 59.68 40.68 -2.04
N ILE A 249 58.67 41.45 -2.45
CA ILE A 249 57.78 41.06 -3.55
C ILE A 249 58.57 40.93 -4.87
N THR A 250 59.53 41.84 -5.13
CA THR A 250 60.38 41.75 -6.33
C THR A 250 61.29 40.52 -6.30
N VAL A 251 61.83 40.16 -5.14
CA VAL A 251 62.67 38.97 -4.96
C VAL A 251 61.84 37.70 -5.15
N VAL A 252 60.64 37.64 -4.58
CA VAL A 252 59.72 36.49 -4.76
C VAL A 252 59.32 36.34 -6.23
N ALA A 253 59.02 37.45 -6.93
CA ALA A 253 58.71 37.43 -8.36
C ALA A 253 59.88 36.96 -9.23
N ASP A 254 61.12 37.41 -8.92
CA ASP A 254 62.33 36.95 -9.62
C ASP A 254 62.57 35.45 -9.40
N LEU A 255 62.39 34.96 -8.17
CA LEU A 255 62.49 33.53 -7.85
C LEU A 255 61.41 32.69 -8.57
N GLU A 256 60.17 33.19 -8.66
CA GLU A 256 59.10 32.52 -9.41
C GLU A 256 59.42 32.48 -10.92
N SER A 257 59.94 33.58 -11.48
CA SER A 257 60.36 33.65 -12.89
C SER A 257 61.50 32.68 -13.24
N ARG A 258 62.36 32.38 -12.25
CA ARG A 258 63.46 31.41 -12.35
C ARG A 258 63.04 29.97 -12.01
N THR A 259 61.74 29.71 -11.85
CA THR A 259 61.15 28.40 -11.50
C THR A 259 61.55 27.87 -10.11
N GLN A 260 62.08 28.71 -9.23
CA GLN A 260 62.49 28.34 -7.87
C GLN A 260 61.34 28.49 -6.87
N ARG A 261 60.19 27.89 -7.20
CA ARG A 261 58.93 28.06 -6.47
C ARG A 261 59.02 27.65 -4.99
N ALA A 262 59.74 26.57 -4.69
CA ALA A 262 59.91 26.10 -3.32
C ALA A 262 60.69 27.10 -2.45
N MET A 263 61.77 27.68 -3.00
CA MET A 263 62.56 28.69 -2.29
C MET A 263 61.78 29.99 -2.09
N ALA A 264 60.99 30.40 -3.09
CA ALA A 264 60.10 31.56 -2.97
C ALA A 264 59.06 31.36 -1.84
N SER A 265 58.43 30.18 -1.76
CA SER A 265 57.49 29.86 -0.68
C SER A 265 58.15 29.80 0.70
N GLU A 266 59.35 29.20 0.81
CA GLU A 266 60.09 29.15 2.07
C GLU A 266 60.57 30.52 2.53
N LEU A 267 60.96 31.41 1.61
CA LEU A 267 61.29 32.80 1.93
C LEU A 267 60.07 33.53 2.50
N VAL A 268 58.91 33.44 1.82
CA VAL A 268 57.67 34.06 2.32
C VAL A 268 57.28 33.46 3.68
N ALA A 269 57.44 32.14 3.87
CA ALA A 269 57.18 31.50 5.15
C ALA A 269 58.13 32.00 6.24
N SER A 270 59.44 32.09 5.98
CA SER A 270 60.44 32.57 6.94
C SER A 270 60.18 34.01 7.38
N VAL A 271 59.98 34.90 6.41
CA VAL A 271 59.61 36.31 6.63
C VAL A 271 58.32 36.43 7.42
N SER A 272 57.34 35.59 7.10
CA SER A 272 56.05 35.58 7.80
C SER A 272 56.14 35.03 9.23
N ARG A 273 57.23 34.37 9.62
CA ARG A 273 57.50 33.96 11.01
C ARG A 273 58.22 35.05 11.82
N SER A 274 59.15 35.77 11.18
CA SER A 274 60.06 36.70 11.85
C SER A 274 59.49 38.11 12.05
N ARG A 275 58.59 38.56 11.17
CA ARG A 275 58.13 39.96 11.12
C ARG A 275 56.87 40.26 11.93
N GLU A 276 56.62 41.55 12.18
CA GLU A 276 55.39 42.00 12.85
C GLU A 276 54.14 41.68 12.01
N VAL A 277 53.03 41.42 12.71
CA VAL A 277 51.75 41.04 12.10
C VAL A 277 51.29 42.02 11.01
N GLN A 278 51.46 43.33 11.25
CA GLN A 278 51.04 44.38 10.33
C GLN A 278 51.84 44.35 9.04
N GLU A 279 53.16 44.14 9.13
CA GLU A 279 54.04 44.06 7.95
C GLU A 279 53.72 42.82 7.13
N VAL A 280 53.41 41.70 7.78
CA VAL A 280 53.03 40.47 7.08
C VAL A 280 51.68 40.61 6.37
N ALA A 281 50.70 41.29 6.98
CA ALA A 281 49.44 41.58 6.29
C ALA A 281 49.64 42.42 5.03
N VAL A 282 50.54 43.41 5.07
CA VAL A 282 50.90 44.23 3.90
C VAL A 282 51.65 43.41 2.86
N LEU A 283 52.54 42.50 3.28
CA LEU A 283 53.24 41.58 2.38
C LEU A 283 52.26 40.66 1.64
N LEU A 284 51.29 40.05 2.35
CA LEU A 284 50.29 39.17 1.74
C LEU A 284 49.39 39.94 0.76
N ALA A 285 48.98 41.16 1.10
CA ALA A 285 48.26 42.05 0.18
C ALA A 285 49.07 42.34 -1.09
N GLY A 286 50.36 42.66 -0.91
CA GLY A 286 51.28 42.95 -1.99
C GLY A 286 51.50 41.75 -2.92
N LEU A 287 51.68 40.55 -2.36
CA LEU A 287 51.80 39.31 -3.14
C LEU A 287 50.52 39.00 -3.93
N GLN A 288 49.33 39.24 -3.35
CA GLN A 288 48.07 39.07 -4.08
C GLN A 288 47.97 40.07 -5.25
N SER A 289 48.31 41.34 -5.02
CA SER A 289 48.29 42.36 -6.07
C SER A 289 49.26 42.08 -7.21
N ALA A 290 50.35 41.36 -6.93
CA ALA A 290 51.34 40.91 -7.91
C ALA A 290 50.97 39.58 -8.60
N GLY A 291 49.84 38.95 -8.25
CA GLY A 291 49.41 37.66 -8.80
C GLY A 291 50.09 36.43 -8.16
N LEU A 292 50.94 36.61 -7.15
CA LEU A 292 51.78 35.59 -6.51
C LEU A 292 51.07 34.91 -5.32
N HIS A 293 49.75 34.78 -5.38
CA HIS A 293 48.87 34.31 -4.29
C HIS A 293 49.26 32.92 -3.75
N ALA A 294 49.73 32.01 -4.60
CA ALA A 294 50.09 30.67 -4.16
C ALA A 294 51.27 30.62 -3.16
N HIS A 295 52.16 31.61 -3.20
CA HIS A 295 53.25 31.74 -2.23
C HIS A 295 52.75 32.27 -0.89
N ALA A 296 51.81 33.21 -0.92
CA ALA A 296 51.12 33.70 0.28
C ALA A 296 50.33 32.59 0.97
N GLU A 297 49.58 31.78 0.22
CA GLU A 297 48.83 30.64 0.77
C GLU A 297 49.73 29.55 1.38
N ALA A 298 50.86 29.25 0.74
CA ALA A 298 51.81 28.24 1.23
C ALA A 298 52.44 28.61 2.58
N ALA A 299 52.53 29.90 2.89
CA ALA A 299 53.10 30.39 4.15
C ALA A 299 52.13 30.32 5.35
N LEU A 300 50.81 30.33 5.12
CA LEU A 300 49.79 30.39 6.18
C LEU A 300 49.90 29.25 7.21
N PRO A 301 50.10 27.97 6.82
CA PRO A 301 50.30 26.88 7.79
C PRO A 301 51.51 27.09 8.71
N ALA A 302 52.63 27.58 8.16
CA ALA A 302 53.84 27.85 8.93
C ALA A 302 53.63 28.98 9.95
N MET A 303 52.83 29.99 9.59
CA MET A 303 52.46 31.07 10.50
C MET A 303 51.62 30.56 11.67
N VAL A 304 50.61 29.73 11.40
CA VAL A 304 49.73 29.17 12.43
C VAL A 304 50.50 28.29 13.44
N MET A 305 51.52 27.56 12.97
CA MET A 305 52.34 26.68 13.81
C MET A 305 53.34 27.41 14.71
N THR A 306 53.78 28.60 14.33
CA THR A 306 54.90 29.30 14.99
C THR A 306 54.48 30.52 15.78
N ARG A 307 53.40 31.19 15.37
CA ARG A 307 52.86 32.36 16.04
C ARG A 307 51.95 31.97 17.20
N SER A 308 51.88 32.84 18.19
CA SER A 308 50.93 32.70 19.30
C SER A 308 49.48 32.87 18.81
N VAL A 309 48.53 32.42 19.63
CA VAL A 309 47.09 32.57 19.35
C VAL A 309 46.69 34.05 19.25
N GLU A 310 47.31 34.92 20.05
CA GLU A 310 47.06 36.36 20.04
C GLU A 310 47.56 37.01 18.74
N GLU A 311 48.76 36.65 18.28
CA GLU A 311 49.30 37.12 17.00
C GLU A 311 48.52 36.58 15.81
N THR A 312 48.04 35.33 15.88
CA THR A 312 47.16 34.75 14.85
C THR A 312 45.83 35.49 14.79
N CYS A 313 45.26 35.87 15.95
CA CYS A 313 44.07 36.70 16.02
C CYS A 313 44.31 38.10 15.42
N ALA A 314 45.42 38.74 15.77
CA ALA A 314 45.79 40.05 15.23
C ALA A 314 45.98 40.00 13.71
N LEU A 315 46.52 38.90 13.19
CA LEU A 315 46.68 38.68 11.75
C LEU A 315 45.32 38.53 11.07
N ILE A 316 44.42 37.73 11.62
CA ILE A 316 43.04 37.59 11.12
C ILE A 316 42.36 38.97 11.06
N VAL A 317 42.48 39.77 12.12
CA VAL A 317 41.94 41.14 12.16
C VAL A 317 42.55 41.99 11.05
N SER A 318 43.86 41.94 10.87
CA SER A 318 44.57 42.73 9.85
C SER A 318 44.19 42.33 8.42
N LEU A 319 44.06 41.02 8.16
CA LEU A 319 43.63 40.49 6.86
C LEU A 319 42.18 40.88 6.53
N HIS A 320 41.29 40.84 7.51
CA HIS A 320 39.91 41.26 7.33
C HIS A 320 39.80 42.77 7.04
N HIS A 321 40.55 43.62 7.77
CA HIS A 321 40.59 45.06 7.48
C HIS A 321 41.21 45.39 6.11
N ALA A 322 42.12 44.54 5.63
CA ALA A 322 42.72 44.66 4.31
C ALA A 322 41.83 44.10 3.17
N GLY A 323 40.69 43.48 3.48
CA GLY A 323 39.78 42.88 2.50
C GLY A 323 40.31 41.59 1.85
N LEU A 324 41.27 40.91 2.49
CA LEU A 324 41.92 39.71 1.96
C LEU A 324 41.14 38.43 2.34
N GLU A 325 39.88 38.32 1.91
CA GLU A 325 38.95 37.27 2.37
C GLU A 325 39.40 35.84 2.02
N GLU A 326 40.04 35.61 0.87
CA GLU A 326 40.54 34.27 0.49
C GLU A 326 41.65 33.78 1.44
N HIS A 327 42.61 34.66 1.76
CA HIS A 327 43.69 34.36 2.70
C HIS A 327 43.17 34.19 4.13
N LEU A 328 42.15 34.96 4.50
CA LEU A 328 41.44 34.80 5.78
C LEU A 328 40.82 33.40 5.91
N VAL A 329 40.11 32.93 4.89
CA VAL A 329 39.49 31.58 4.89
C VAL A 329 40.56 30.48 5.00
N GLN A 330 41.66 30.59 4.25
CA GLN A 330 42.76 29.61 4.32
C GLN A 330 43.46 29.64 5.69
N LEU A 331 43.63 30.82 6.28
CA LEU A 331 44.21 30.96 7.62
C LEU A 331 43.31 30.33 8.68
N LEU A 332 41.99 30.59 8.64
CA LEU A 332 41.02 29.95 9.54
C LEU A 332 41.03 28.43 9.37
N ARG A 333 41.11 27.92 8.14
CA ARG A 333 41.22 26.49 7.85
C ARG A 333 42.50 25.88 8.43
N ALA A 334 43.63 26.55 8.25
CA ALA A 334 44.91 26.14 8.82
C ALA A 334 44.85 26.14 10.36
N SER A 335 44.22 27.16 10.98
CA SER A 335 43.98 27.18 12.43
C SER A 335 43.15 25.97 12.89
N VAL A 336 42.07 25.60 12.20
CA VAL A 336 41.29 24.40 12.56
C VAL A 336 42.14 23.12 12.54
N GLN A 337 43.02 22.99 11.55
CA GLN A 337 43.84 21.79 11.35
C GLN A 337 45.03 21.68 12.30
N LEU A 338 45.66 22.81 12.65
CA LEU A 338 46.98 22.83 13.28
C LEU A 338 46.96 23.25 14.75
N HIS A 339 46.00 24.07 15.18
CA HIS A 339 45.91 24.48 16.59
C HIS A 339 45.37 23.35 17.49
N THR A 340 45.67 23.39 18.78
CA THR A 340 45.04 22.47 19.75
C THR A 340 43.59 22.88 20.03
N SER A 341 42.78 22.00 20.62
CA SER A 341 41.40 22.33 21.00
C SER A 341 41.31 23.53 21.96
N ARG A 342 42.31 23.68 22.84
CA ARG A 342 42.45 24.83 23.75
C ARG A 342 42.79 26.11 22.99
N ASP A 343 43.72 26.03 22.03
CA ASP A 343 44.16 27.19 21.25
C ASP A 343 43.02 27.71 20.36
N ILE A 344 42.22 26.82 19.77
CA ILE A 344 41.01 27.21 19.02
C ILE A 344 40.02 27.94 19.94
N ALA A 345 39.76 27.43 21.15
CA ALA A 345 38.86 28.10 22.09
C ALA A 345 39.36 29.51 22.49
N LEU A 346 40.68 29.66 22.71
CA LEU A 346 41.29 30.96 22.96
C LEU A 346 41.18 31.89 21.75
N LEU A 347 41.42 31.38 20.54
CA LEU A 347 41.33 32.14 19.30
C LEU A 347 39.91 32.65 19.06
N VAL A 348 38.89 31.79 19.21
CA VAL A 348 37.48 32.16 19.10
C VAL A 348 37.12 33.28 20.08
N ARG A 349 37.60 33.19 21.33
CA ARG A 349 37.37 34.22 22.35
C ARG A 349 38.03 35.55 21.97
N SER A 350 39.28 35.52 21.49
CA SER A 350 40.00 36.72 21.06
C SER A 350 39.37 37.38 19.83
N LEU A 351 38.89 36.58 18.87
CA LEU A 351 38.18 37.09 17.70
C LEU A 351 36.85 37.75 18.09
N HIS A 352 36.09 37.12 19.00
CA HIS A 352 34.85 37.69 19.49
C HIS A 352 35.09 39.00 20.26
N ALA A 353 36.12 39.06 21.11
CA ALA A 353 36.51 40.28 21.82
C ALA A 353 36.95 41.40 20.86
N SER A 354 37.51 41.05 19.71
CA SER A 354 37.91 41.98 18.65
C SER A 354 36.77 42.41 17.72
N GLY A 355 35.53 41.98 17.98
CA GLY A 355 34.34 42.33 17.20
C GLY A 355 34.07 41.46 15.96
N LEU A 356 34.94 40.48 15.66
CA LEU A 356 34.83 39.57 14.52
C LEU A 356 33.95 38.36 14.86
N ARG A 357 32.66 38.60 15.13
CA ARG A 357 31.73 37.57 15.60
C ARG A 357 31.45 36.50 14.57
N GLU A 358 31.36 36.87 13.29
CA GLU A 358 31.09 35.93 12.20
C GLU A 358 32.26 34.97 12.01
N GLN A 359 33.49 35.49 11.96
CA GLN A 359 34.71 34.68 11.82
C GLN A 359 34.91 33.76 13.04
N ALA A 360 34.60 34.24 14.25
CA ALA A 360 34.61 33.41 15.46
C ALA A 360 33.60 32.25 15.36
N ALA A 361 32.39 32.50 14.85
CA ALA A 361 31.38 31.47 14.63
C ALA A 361 31.77 30.49 13.52
N THR A 362 32.32 30.97 12.40
CA THR A 362 32.82 30.13 11.30
C THR A 362 33.97 29.23 11.76
N LEU A 363 34.93 29.78 12.50
CA LEU A 363 36.06 29.02 13.04
C LEU A 363 35.58 27.91 13.98
N LEU A 364 34.70 28.25 14.93
CA LEU A 364 34.17 27.28 15.88
C LEU A 364 33.30 26.23 15.17
N GLY A 365 32.44 26.64 14.24
CA GLY A 365 31.61 25.74 13.45
C GLY A 365 32.43 24.76 12.62
N ALA A 366 33.45 25.25 11.91
CA ALA A 366 34.37 24.42 11.14
C ALA A 366 35.15 23.44 12.04
N ALA A 367 35.69 23.93 13.16
CA ALA A 367 36.40 23.08 14.12
C ALA A 367 35.49 21.99 14.70
N CYS A 368 34.27 22.35 15.10
CA CYS A 368 33.30 21.40 15.62
C CYS A 368 32.77 20.45 14.53
N ALA A 369 32.78 20.80 13.25
CA ALA A 369 32.36 19.92 12.16
C ALA A 369 33.44 18.91 11.75
N THR A 370 34.71 19.32 11.66
CA THR A 370 35.77 18.51 11.02
C THR A 370 36.67 17.75 11.99
N ARG A 371 36.81 18.19 13.25
CA ARG A 371 37.74 17.57 14.21
C ARG A 371 37.21 16.26 14.81
N PRO A 372 38.04 15.39 15.39
CA PRO A 372 37.53 14.22 16.10
C PRO A 372 36.73 14.63 17.35
N LEU A 373 35.67 13.89 17.68
CA LEU A 373 34.75 14.21 18.80
C LEU A 373 35.42 14.40 20.17
N PRO A 374 36.48 13.64 20.54
CA PRO A 374 37.22 13.87 21.78
C PRO A 374 37.83 15.27 21.90
N ASP A 375 38.07 15.98 20.79
CA ASP A 375 38.59 17.35 20.79
C ASP A 375 37.47 18.39 20.92
N VAL A 376 36.27 18.07 20.43
CA VAL A 376 35.13 19.00 20.36
C VAL A 376 34.56 19.28 21.74
N VAL A 377 34.35 18.26 22.56
CA VAL A 377 33.72 18.43 23.88
C VAL A 377 34.58 19.28 24.81
N PRO A 378 35.89 19.03 24.99
CA PRO A 378 36.75 19.92 25.77
C PRO A 378 36.71 21.37 25.27
N MET A 379 36.75 21.58 23.95
CA MET A 379 36.68 22.93 23.35
C MET A 379 35.40 23.65 23.74
N LEU A 380 34.24 22.99 23.67
CA LEU A 380 32.96 23.54 24.09
C LEU A 380 32.92 23.81 25.61
N THR A 381 33.48 22.91 26.42
CA THR A 381 33.59 23.10 27.87
C THR A 381 34.44 24.31 28.23
N TRP A 382 35.54 24.56 27.51
CA TRP A 382 36.39 25.75 27.70
C TRP A 382 35.67 27.06 27.36
N LEU A 383 34.73 27.03 26.41
CA LEU A 383 33.93 28.19 26.01
C LEU A 383 32.69 28.39 26.90
N ALA A 384 32.28 27.37 27.66
CA ALA A 384 31.13 27.47 28.55
C ALA A 384 31.32 28.58 29.61
N GLY A 385 30.31 29.44 29.78
CA GLY A 385 30.34 30.53 30.78
C GLY A 385 31.16 31.77 30.37
N THR A 386 31.67 31.84 29.15
CA THR A 386 32.44 32.99 28.63
C THR A 386 31.57 34.06 27.95
N GLY A 387 30.24 33.89 27.93
CA GLY A 387 29.29 34.78 27.24
C GLY A 387 29.19 34.56 25.72
N LEU A 388 29.82 33.49 25.21
CA LEU A 388 29.86 33.10 23.79
C LEU A 388 28.72 32.16 23.39
N ASP A 389 27.62 32.13 24.15
CA ASP A 389 26.53 31.15 23.98
C ASP A 389 25.94 31.18 22.57
N VAL A 390 25.78 32.36 21.98
CA VAL A 390 25.28 32.52 20.59
C VAL A 390 26.24 31.89 19.57
N THR A 391 27.54 32.08 19.75
CA THR A 391 28.58 31.51 18.87
C THR A 391 28.61 29.99 19.00
N VAL A 392 28.49 29.47 20.23
CA VAL A 392 28.42 28.03 20.51
C VAL A 392 27.17 27.42 19.87
N VAL A 393 26.01 28.07 20.00
CA VAL A 393 24.77 27.64 19.35
C VAL A 393 24.96 27.56 17.83
N SER A 394 25.48 28.61 17.20
CA SER A 394 25.73 28.63 15.74
C SER A 394 26.69 27.52 15.29
N ALA A 395 27.73 27.22 16.07
CA ALA A 395 28.65 26.14 15.76
C ALA A 395 27.98 24.77 15.85
N ILE A 396 27.15 24.56 16.86
CA ILE A 396 26.42 23.31 17.08
C ILE A 396 25.35 23.09 16.02
N GLU A 397 24.74 24.15 15.51
CA GLU A 397 23.87 24.06 14.35
C GLU A 397 24.61 23.59 13.09
N ALA A 398 25.85 24.04 12.88
CA ALA A 398 26.68 23.55 11.77
C ALA A 398 27.04 22.06 11.95
N VAL A 399 27.39 21.65 13.18
CA VAL A 399 27.61 20.23 13.54
C VAL A 399 26.39 19.38 13.22
N ALA A 400 25.20 19.90 13.56
CA ALA A 400 23.95 19.21 13.33
C ALA A 400 23.68 18.95 11.84
N VAL A 401 24.25 19.72 10.91
CA VAL A 401 24.08 19.52 9.47
C VAL A 401 25.21 18.67 8.88
N GLU A 402 26.46 19.03 9.16
CA GLU A 402 27.63 18.51 8.45
C GLU A 402 28.09 17.12 8.91
N ARG A 403 27.81 16.72 10.17
CA ARG A 403 28.32 15.46 10.72
C ARG A 403 27.48 14.24 10.32
N THR A 404 28.01 13.04 10.54
CA THR A 404 27.22 11.81 10.38
C THR A 404 26.21 11.65 11.52
N VAL A 405 25.17 10.84 11.30
CA VAL A 405 24.19 10.50 12.36
C VAL A 405 24.89 9.81 13.55
N HIS A 406 25.87 8.94 13.28
CA HIS A 406 26.64 8.27 14.31
C HIS A 406 27.41 9.27 15.19
N ASP A 407 28.07 10.24 14.56
CA ASP A 407 28.80 11.28 15.28
C ASP A 407 27.91 12.12 16.19
N ILE A 408 26.68 12.45 15.75
CA ILE A 408 25.73 13.21 16.56
C ILE A 408 25.33 12.43 17.81
N VAL A 409 25.11 11.11 17.70
CA VAL A 409 24.79 10.27 18.86
C VAL A 409 25.95 10.22 19.83
N THR A 410 27.17 9.98 19.33
CA THR A 410 28.39 9.94 20.16
C THR A 410 28.62 11.30 20.84
N LEU A 411 28.45 12.41 20.12
CA LEU A 411 28.52 13.75 20.69
C LEU A 411 27.44 13.98 21.74
N SER A 412 26.22 13.49 21.52
CA SER A 412 25.11 13.60 22.49
C SER A 412 25.41 12.88 23.80
N CYS A 413 26.04 11.69 23.73
CA CYS A 413 26.52 10.97 24.91
C CYS A 413 27.60 11.79 25.65
N SER A 414 28.63 12.25 24.95
CA SER A 414 29.72 13.00 25.57
C SER A 414 29.29 14.36 26.13
N LEU A 415 28.33 15.05 25.51
CA LEU A 415 27.73 16.27 26.06
C LEU A 415 26.90 15.99 27.33
N THR A 416 26.28 14.81 27.42
CA THR A 416 25.56 14.37 28.63
C THR A 416 26.55 14.11 29.77
N GLU A 417 27.65 13.42 29.49
CA GLU A 417 28.73 13.18 30.45
C GLU A 417 29.38 14.48 30.94
N ALA A 418 29.51 15.48 30.07
CA ALA A 418 30.04 16.80 30.39
C ALA A 418 29.01 17.75 31.08
N GLY A 419 27.75 17.32 31.27
CA GLY A 419 26.70 18.15 31.88
C GLY A 419 26.19 19.31 31.00
N MET A 420 26.48 19.30 29.70
CA MET A 420 26.14 20.38 28.75
C MET A 420 24.74 20.19 28.12
N HIS A 421 23.72 20.01 28.95
CA HIS A 421 22.34 19.76 28.50
C HIS A 421 21.75 20.83 27.56
N PRO A 422 21.98 22.15 27.77
CA PRO A 422 21.46 23.17 26.86
C PRO A 422 22.02 23.02 25.44
N VAL A 423 23.32 22.79 25.33
CA VAL A 423 24.01 22.61 24.03
C VAL A 423 23.52 21.34 23.32
N LYS A 424 23.34 20.25 24.07
CA LYS A 424 22.73 19.01 23.57
C LYS A 424 21.31 19.24 23.02
N SER A 425 20.47 20.01 23.72
CA SER A 425 19.12 20.30 23.26
C SER A 425 19.09 21.10 21.95
N VAL A 426 20.04 22.02 21.79
CA VAL A 426 20.25 22.78 20.55
C VAL A 426 20.71 21.86 19.43
N LEU A 427 21.65 20.94 19.69
CA LEU A 427 22.09 19.94 18.72
C LEU A 427 20.91 19.11 18.19
N HIS A 428 20.05 18.62 19.09
CA HIS A 428 18.87 17.83 18.73
C HIS A 428 17.83 18.63 17.96
N THR A 429 17.55 19.87 18.38
CA THR A 429 16.61 20.75 17.70
C THR A 429 17.11 21.15 16.31
N ALA A 430 18.41 21.45 16.17
CA ALA A 430 19.04 21.76 14.90
C ALA A 430 19.07 20.55 13.97
N ALA A 431 19.38 19.37 14.50
CA ALA A 431 19.38 18.13 13.72
C ALA A 431 17.97 17.76 13.25
N ALA A 432 16.96 17.97 14.10
CA ALA A 432 15.56 17.81 13.74
C ALA A 432 15.19 18.76 12.59
N THR A 433 15.49 20.06 12.71
CA THR A 433 15.02 21.11 11.80
C THR A 433 15.77 21.22 10.47
N ARG A 434 17.05 20.86 10.42
CA ARG A 434 17.90 21.12 9.24
C ARG A 434 18.27 19.87 8.44
N ARG A 435 18.09 18.66 8.99
CA ARG A 435 18.42 17.42 8.27
C ARG A 435 17.29 16.94 7.38
N SER A 436 17.62 16.02 6.48
CA SER A 436 16.62 15.28 5.73
C SER A 436 15.76 14.41 6.66
N ALA A 437 14.51 14.16 6.28
CA ALA A 437 13.60 13.34 7.09
C ALA A 437 14.10 11.90 7.26
N TYR A 438 14.91 11.39 6.32
CA TYR A 438 15.57 10.09 6.45
C TYR A 438 16.64 10.11 7.54
N ASP A 439 17.49 11.13 7.55
CA ASP A 439 18.54 11.25 8.57
C ASP A 439 17.95 11.48 9.97
N VAL A 440 16.84 12.20 10.07
CA VAL A 440 16.10 12.37 11.33
C VAL A 440 15.59 11.02 11.84
N ALA A 441 14.97 10.21 10.97
CA ALA A 441 14.49 8.88 11.36
C ALA A 441 15.65 7.98 11.82
N ALA A 442 16.76 7.99 11.06
CA ALA A 442 17.98 7.27 11.42
C ALA A 442 18.58 7.75 12.75
N LEU A 443 18.56 9.07 13.01
CA LEU A 443 19.04 9.67 14.24
C LEU A 443 18.17 9.27 15.45
N ALA A 444 16.86 9.35 15.34
CA ALA A 444 15.95 8.94 16.41
C ALA A 444 16.13 7.45 16.76
N GLU A 445 16.34 6.59 15.76
CA GLU A 445 16.63 5.18 15.99
C GLU A 445 18.01 4.97 16.62
N ALA A 446 19.03 5.69 16.16
CA ALA A 446 20.37 5.59 16.71
C ALA A 446 20.44 6.07 18.18
N LEU A 447 19.75 7.16 18.52
CA LEU A 447 19.58 7.63 19.90
C LEU A 447 18.85 6.60 20.77
N SER A 448 17.77 6.00 20.26
CA SER A 448 17.02 4.95 20.98
C SER A 448 17.89 3.72 21.24
N ARG A 449 18.71 3.29 20.27
CA ARG A 449 19.67 2.18 20.43
C ARG A 449 20.77 2.48 21.44
N ALA A 450 21.16 3.75 21.57
CA ALA A 450 22.10 4.22 22.59
C ALA A 450 21.46 4.37 23.99
N GLY A 451 20.16 4.07 24.16
CA GLY A 451 19.44 4.21 25.43
C GLY A 451 18.96 5.63 25.74
N LEU A 452 19.11 6.57 24.80
CA LEU A 452 18.74 7.98 24.93
C LEU A 452 17.29 8.23 24.45
N TYR A 453 16.33 7.53 25.06
CA TYR A 453 14.92 7.55 24.60
C TYR A 453 14.27 8.93 24.70
N SER A 454 14.52 9.67 25.77
CA SER A 454 13.99 11.03 25.93
C SER A 454 14.50 11.97 24.84
N ASP A 455 15.76 11.81 24.45
CA ASP A 455 16.38 12.63 23.41
C ASP A 455 15.81 12.28 22.03
N ALA A 456 15.65 10.98 21.75
CA ALA A 456 14.96 10.53 20.55
C ALA A 456 13.55 11.11 20.46
N GLU A 457 12.80 11.14 21.58
CA GLU A 457 11.49 11.76 21.65
C GLU A 457 11.54 13.28 21.44
N THR A 458 12.58 13.98 21.92
CA THR A 458 12.74 15.42 21.65
C THR A 458 13.00 15.71 20.17
N VAL A 459 13.90 14.96 19.50
CA VAL A 459 14.17 15.09 18.06
C VAL A 459 12.90 14.81 17.26
N PHE A 460 12.16 13.78 17.66
CA PHE A 460 10.91 13.40 17.01
C PHE A 460 9.79 14.44 17.21
N SER A 461 9.65 14.98 18.42
CA SER A 461 8.67 16.04 18.72
C SER A 461 9.02 17.34 17.98
N ALA A 462 10.30 17.69 17.89
CA ALA A 462 10.75 18.87 17.15
C ALA A 462 10.48 18.73 15.63
N THR A 463 10.63 17.54 15.06
CA THR A 463 10.30 17.30 13.65
C THR A 463 8.81 17.28 13.36
N GLN A 464 7.98 16.85 14.32
CA GLN A 464 6.54 16.92 14.19
C GLN A 464 5.98 18.34 14.07
N ASN A 465 6.72 19.36 14.50
CA ASN A 465 6.33 20.77 14.38
C ASN A 465 6.73 21.43 13.05
N GLN A 466 7.36 20.68 12.13
CA GLN A 466 7.81 21.23 10.84
C GLN A 466 6.70 21.32 9.78
N THR A 467 7.09 21.58 8.53
CA THR A 467 6.19 21.57 7.38
C THR A 467 5.56 20.19 7.18
N ILE A 468 4.36 20.18 6.58
CA ILE A 468 3.65 18.93 6.26
C ILE A 468 4.47 18.07 5.29
N GLU A 469 5.17 18.71 4.34
CA GLU A 469 6.07 18.05 3.40
C GLU A 469 7.17 17.25 4.12
N HIS A 470 7.83 17.86 5.11
CA HIS A 470 8.85 17.17 5.90
C HIS A 470 8.25 16.01 6.70
N LEU A 471 7.05 16.18 7.27
CA LEU A 471 6.36 15.12 8.01
C LEU A 471 6.00 13.93 7.11
N LEU A 472 5.55 14.18 5.88
CA LEU A 472 5.28 13.13 4.90
C LEU A 472 6.56 12.41 4.48
N ALA A 473 7.66 13.14 4.28
CA ALA A 473 8.98 12.56 4.04
C ALA A 473 9.44 11.70 5.23
N LEU A 474 9.18 12.13 6.47
CA LEU A 474 9.51 11.37 7.69
C LEU A 474 8.70 10.08 7.78
N VAL A 475 7.39 10.15 7.55
CA VAL A 475 6.50 8.98 7.48
C VAL A 475 6.98 8.01 6.40
N SER A 476 7.48 8.53 5.27
CA SER A 476 8.08 7.72 4.19
C SER A 476 9.34 7.00 4.64
N ALA A 477 10.26 7.74 5.28
CA ALA A 477 11.52 7.19 5.77
C ALA A 477 11.29 6.10 6.82
N LEU A 478 10.41 6.34 7.79
CA LEU A 478 10.06 5.35 8.81
C LEU A 478 9.46 4.07 8.22
N GLN A 479 8.70 4.18 7.14
CA GLN A 479 8.15 3.01 6.43
C GLN A 479 9.21 2.26 5.65
N ALA A 480 10.15 2.98 5.01
CA ALA A 480 11.30 2.35 4.35
C ALA A 480 12.22 1.60 5.33
N MET A 481 12.17 1.98 6.62
CA MET A 481 12.86 1.32 7.73
C MET A 481 12.01 0.26 8.45
N ASP A 482 10.89 -0.18 7.87
CA ASP A 482 9.93 -1.16 8.44
C ASP A 482 9.31 -0.76 9.80
N LYS A 483 9.30 0.54 10.14
CA LYS A 483 8.73 1.07 11.40
C LYS A 483 7.30 1.58 11.23
N HIS A 484 6.41 0.74 10.70
CA HIS A 484 5.02 1.13 10.42
C HIS A 484 4.27 1.70 11.64
N HIS A 485 4.44 1.10 12.83
CA HIS A 485 3.79 1.56 14.05
C HIS A 485 4.22 2.97 14.47
N VAL A 486 5.51 3.31 14.30
CA VAL A 486 6.04 4.65 14.59
C VAL A 486 5.52 5.65 13.56
N ALA A 487 5.48 5.27 12.28
CA ALA A 487 4.91 6.11 11.23
C ALA A 487 3.43 6.44 11.50
N THR A 488 2.63 5.45 11.92
CA THR A 488 1.23 5.68 12.33
C THR A 488 1.14 6.59 13.56
N ALA A 489 2.04 6.44 14.53
CA ALA A 489 2.10 7.31 15.70
C ALA A 489 2.43 8.78 15.33
N VAL A 490 3.35 9.03 14.38
CA VAL A 490 3.62 10.38 13.85
C VAL A 490 2.35 11.00 13.29
N VAL A 491 1.64 10.27 12.44
CA VAL A 491 0.43 10.75 11.78
C VAL A 491 -0.66 11.06 12.81
N ASN A 492 -0.87 10.15 13.76
CA ASN A 492 -1.85 10.35 14.83
C ASN A 492 -1.51 11.55 15.72
N HIS A 493 -0.24 11.74 16.06
CA HIS A 493 0.18 12.93 16.80
C HIS A 493 -0.05 14.21 15.98
N ALA A 494 0.34 14.22 14.71
CA ALA A 494 0.16 15.37 13.83
C ALA A 494 -1.31 15.76 13.68
N ILE A 495 -2.21 14.77 13.64
CA ILE A 495 -3.66 15.01 13.61
C ILE A 495 -4.15 15.63 14.92
N ALA A 496 -3.63 15.17 16.06
CA ALA A 496 -4.06 15.63 17.37
C ALA A 496 -3.51 17.01 17.76
N SER A 497 -2.31 17.38 17.29
CA SER A 497 -1.63 18.62 17.69
C SER A 497 -1.77 19.78 16.70
N ARG A 498 -2.08 19.51 15.42
CA ARG A 498 -2.12 20.55 14.38
C ARG A 498 -3.53 21.12 14.16
N PRO A 499 -3.63 22.35 13.60
CA PRO A 499 -4.90 22.91 13.17
C PRO A 499 -5.58 22.05 12.09
N THR A 500 -6.91 22.11 12.02
CA THR A 500 -7.70 21.32 11.05
C THR A 500 -7.36 21.60 9.59
N ALA A 501 -6.91 22.81 9.27
CA ALA A 501 -6.44 23.18 7.94
C ALA A 501 -5.20 22.35 7.51
N ASP A 502 -4.28 22.10 8.45
CA ASP A 502 -3.07 21.31 8.22
C ASP A 502 -3.39 19.82 8.17
N THR A 503 -4.26 19.34 9.07
CA THR A 503 -4.76 17.94 9.05
C THR A 503 -5.39 17.60 7.69
N ARG A 504 -6.15 18.54 7.13
CA ARG A 504 -6.74 18.40 5.79
C ARG A 504 -5.65 18.24 4.72
N VAL A 505 -4.66 19.13 4.70
CA VAL A 505 -3.55 19.08 3.72
C VAL A 505 -2.76 17.77 3.86
N LEU A 506 -2.49 17.34 5.10
CA LEU A 506 -1.83 16.07 5.37
C LEU A 506 -2.59 14.88 4.77
N ILE A 507 -3.91 14.80 4.97
CA ILE A 507 -4.75 13.72 4.44
C ILE A 507 -4.78 13.76 2.90
N THR A 508 -4.90 14.95 2.31
CA THR A 508 -4.94 15.09 0.84
C THR A 508 -3.61 14.73 0.19
N ASP A 509 -2.50 15.15 0.79
CA ASP A 509 -1.17 14.91 0.23
C ASP A 509 -0.78 13.44 0.37
N MET A 510 -1.11 12.77 1.48
CA MET A 510 -0.97 11.31 1.60
C MET A 510 -1.76 10.58 0.52
N HIS A 511 -2.98 11.03 0.22
CA HIS A 511 -3.79 10.43 -0.83
C HIS A 511 -3.15 10.65 -2.22
N ALA A 512 -2.70 11.87 -2.51
CA ALA A 512 -2.02 12.23 -3.76
C ALA A 512 -0.72 11.44 -3.98
N MET A 513 0.02 11.13 -2.92
CA MET A 513 1.21 10.28 -2.94
C MET A 513 0.89 8.78 -3.10
N GLY A 514 -0.37 8.40 -3.31
CA GLY A 514 -0.80 7.00 -3.48
C GLY A 514 -0.95 6.21 -2.18
N ARG A 515 -0.79 6.85 -1.01
CA ARG A 515 -0.87 6.21 0.32
C ARG A 515 -2.30 6.15 0.84
N HIS A 516 -3.17 5.53 0.06
CA HIS A 516 -4.61 5.55 0.29
C HIS A 516 -5.04 4.95 1.64
N GLN A 517 -4.37 3.90 2.11
CA GLN A 517 -4.68 3.28 3.39
C GLN A 517 -4.36 4.23 4.55
N GLN A 518 -3.18 4.86 4.55
CA GLN A 518 -2.77 5.80 5.60
C GLN A 518 -3.62 7.07 5.60
N ALA A 519 -3.99 7.57 4.43
CA ALA A 519 -4.94 8.68 4.33
C ALA A 519 -6.30 8.32 4.93
N SER A 520 -6.74 7.06 4.78
CA SER A 520 -8.00 6.56 5.34
C SER A 520 -7.93 6.41 6.85
N GLU A 521 -6.84 5.83 7.37
CA GLU A 521 -6.56 5.70 8.81
C GLU A 521 -6.45 7.08 9.47
N ALA A 522 -5.71 8.00 8.86
CA ALA A 522 -5.61 9.38 9.32
C ALA A 522 -6.97 10.10 9.36
N LEU A 523 -7.82 9.89 8.34
CA LEU A 523 -9.17 10.46 8.36
C LEU A 523 -10.00 9.89 9.52
N ILE A 524 -9.92 8.59 9.80
CA ILE A 524 -10.63 7.97 10.94
C ILE A 524 -10.13 8.58 12.25
N THR A 525 -8.82 8.68 12.44
CA THR A 525 -8.22 9.30 13.63
C THR A 525 -8.64 10.76 13.76
N ALA A 526 -8.66 11.52 12.66
CA ALA A 526 -9.08 12.92 12.65
C ALA A 526 -10.55 13.07 13.06
N LEU A 527 -11.44 12.22 12.57
CA LEU A 527 -12.86 12.25 12.93
C LEU A 527 -13.12 11.92 14.41
N GLN A 528 -12.19 11.25 15.07
CA GLN A 528 -12.27 10.90 16.49
C GLN A 528 -11.60 11.92 17.42
N SER A 529 -10.59 12.65 16.92
CA SER A 529 -9.75 13.54 17.73
C SER A 529 -10.04 15.03 17.52
N VAL A 530 -10.50 15.43 16.33
CA VAL A 530 -10.79 16.82 16.00
C VAL A 530 -12.02 17.30 16.79
N PRO A 531 -12.01 18.51 17.37
CA PRO A 531 -13.15 19.07 18.05
C PRO A 531 -14.41 19.09 17.17
N PRO A 532 -15.60 18.86 17.75
CA PRO A 532 -16.86 18.78 16.98
C PRO A 532 -17.15 20.02 16.13
N ALA A 533 -16.75 21.21 16.62
CA ALA A 533 -16.92 22.48 15.90
C ALA A 533 -16.15 22.53 14.57
N ASP A 534 -14.97 21.90 14.51
CA ASP A 534 -14.06 22.00 13.37
C ASP A 534 -14.21 20.84 12.38
N LEU A 535 -14.95 19.79 12.76
CA LEU A 535 -15.16 18.60 11.94
C LEU A 535 -15.89 18.93 10.61
N SER A 536 -16.84 19.87 10.66
CA SER A 536 -17.53 20.37 9.47
C SER A 536 -16.58 21.09 8.51
N GLN A 537 -15.63 21.88 9.04
CA GLN A 537 -14.63 22.59 8.25
C GLN A 537 -13.64 21.63 7.60
N LEU A 538 -13.21 20.59 8.32
CA LEU A 538 -12.35 19.52 7.79
C LEU A 538 -12.99 18.84 6.59
N LEU A 539 -14.22 18.34 6.72
CA LEU A 539 -14.90 17.62 5.64
C LEU A 539 -15.25 18.52 4.46
N TYR A 540 -15.74 19.74 4.70
CA TYR A 540 -16.01 20.69 3.61
C TYR A 540 -14.73 21.08 2.86
N GLY A 541 -13.61 21.21 3.58
CA GLY A 541 -12.31 21.43 2.97
C GLY A 541 -11.83 20.24 2.13
N LEU A 542 -12.11 19.00 2.56
CA LEU A 542 -11.79 17.78 1.81
C LEU A 542 -12.67 17.62 0.57
N ASP A 543 -13.91 18.12 0.57
CA ASP A 543 -14.77 18.11 -0.62
C ASP A 543 -14.29 19.06 -1.73
N ARG A 544 -13.49 20.08 -1.37
CA ARG A 544 -12.87 20.98 -2.34
C ARG A 544 -11.63 20.42 -3.00
N THR A 545 -11.12 19.28 -2.53
CA THR A 545 -9.93 18.62 -3.07
C THR A 545 -10.29 17.28 -3.69
N HIS A 546 -9.53 16.82 -4.70
CA HIS A 546 -9.74 15.48 -5.26
C HIS A 546 -9.14 14.43 -4.29
N PRO A 547 -9.87 13.34 -3.93
CA PRO A 547 -11.08 12.81 -4.56
C PRO A 547 -12.42 13.25 -3.92
N GLY A 548 -12.41 14.10 -2.90
CA GLY A 548 -13.57 14.51 -2.13
C GLY A 548 -13.71 13.76 -0.80
N ALA A 549 -14.38 14.38 0.18
CA ALA A 549 -14.54 13.81 1.52
C ALA A 549 -15.36 12.51 1.48
N THR A 550 -16.42 12.46 0.67
CA THR A 550 -17.25 11.27 0.50
C THR A 550 -16.42 10.07 0.06
N VAL A 551 -15.58 10.20 -0.97
CA VAL A 551 -14.75 9.09 -1.48
C VAL A 551 -13.73 8.64 -0.44
N LEU A 552 -13.13 9.57 0.30
CA LEU A 552 -12.21 9.24 1.39
C LEU A 552 -12.93 8.51 2.53
N LEU A 553 -14.14 8.94 2.89
CA LEU A 553 -14.98 8.29 3.91
C LEU A 553 -15.42 6.89 3.47
N GLU A 554 -15.76 6.68 2.20
CA GLU A 554 -16.09 5.36 1.67
C GLU A 554 -14.90 4.40 1.80
N ARG A 555 -13.67 4.89 1.52
CA ARG A 555 -12.44 4.10 1.67
C ARG A 555 -12.14 3.83 3.14
N ALA A 556 -12.24 4.85 3.99
CA ALA A 556 -12.09 4.73 5.43
C ALA A 556 -13.07 3.72 6.03
N ALA A 557 -14.34 3.74 5.62
CA ALA A 557 -15.35 2.77 6.06
C ALA A 557 -14.99 1.32 5.69
N ARG A 558 -14.24 1.11 4.60
CA ARG A 558 -13.79 -0.22 4.17
C ARG A 558 -12.59 -0.72 4.97
N THR A 559 -11.76 0.16 5.50
CA THR A 559 -10.55 -0.21 6.27
C THR A 559 -10.80 -0.21 7.78
N ALA A 560 -11.71 0.63 8.28
CA ALA A 560 -12.02 0.80 9.69
C ALA A 560 -12.47 -0.51 10.36
N GLY A 561 -12.08 -0.66 11.64
CA GLY A 561 -12.68 -1.65 12.52
C GLY A 561 -14.16 -1.34 12.80
N TYR A 562 -14.95 -2.35 13.18
CA TYR A 562 -16.39 -2.18 13.45
C TYR A 562 -16.69 -1.16 14.55
N LYS A 563 -15.84 -1.07 15.59
CA LYS A 563 -15.97 -0.08 16.68
C LYS A 563 -15.68 1.34 16.19
N GLU A 564 -14.60 1.49 15.42
CA GLU A 564 -14.18 2.78 14.87
C GLU A 564 -15.22 3.31 13.89
N ALA A 565 -15.72 2.47 12.98
CA ALA A 565 -16.77 2.84 12.04
C ALA A 565 -18.05 3.29 12.78
N ALA A 566 -18.44 2.58 13.85
CA ALA A 566 -19.61 2.96 14.66
C ALA A 566 -19.39 4.30 15.38
N ALA A 567 -18.20 4.51 15.95
CA ALA A 567 -17.83 5.78 16.58
C ALA A 567 -17.82 6.94 15.58
N VAL A 568 -17.32 6.74 14.37
CA VAL A 568 -17.32 7.73 13.29
C VAL A 568 -18.75 8.09 12.88
N VAL A 569 -19.63 7.11 12.65
CA VAL A 569 -21.04 7.40 12.30
C VAL A 569 -21.75 8.16 13.42
N ALA A 570 -21.62 7.72 14.67
CA ALA A 570 -22.22 8.40 15.81
C ALA A 570 -21.66 9.82 16.01
N GLY A 571 -20.35 10.01 15.79
CA GLY A 571 -19.70 11.32 15.85
C GLY A 571 -20.21 12.27 14.76
N LEU A 572 -20.29 11.81 13.52
CA LEU A 572 -20.82 12.59 12.39
C LEU A 572 -22.29 12.98 12.62
N GLU A 573 -23.10 12.04 13.13
CA GLU A 573 -24.51 12.28 13.42
C GLU A 573 -24.71 13.37 14.48
N ARG A 574 -23.98 13.31 15.61
CA ARG A 574 -24.07 14.32 16.68
C ARG A 574 -23.70 15.73 16.21
N ASN A 575 -22.88 15.83 15.16
CA ASN A 575 -22.46 17.09 14.56
C ASN A 575 -23.38 17.54 13.41
N GLY A 576 -24.51 16.87 13.17
CA GLY A 576 -25.45 17.24 12.10
C GLY A 576 -24.97 16.89 10.69
N LEU A 577 -23.92 16.07 10.56
CA LEU A 577 -23.29 15.70 9.29
C LEU A 577 -23.87 14.39 8.74
N THR A 578 -25.20 14.35 8.62
CA THR A 578 -25.99 13.14 8.36
C THR A 578 -25.67 12.48 7.02
N GLU A 579 -25.33 13.23 5.97
CA GLU A 579 -25.00 12.67 4.65
C GLU A 579 -23.67 11.89 4.66
N TYR A 580 -22.65 12.42 5.34
CA TYR A 580 -21.38 11.71 5.54
C TYR A 580 -21.55 10.48 6.44
N ALA A 581 -22.34 10.60 7.52
CA ALA A 581 -22.68 9.48 8.39
C ALA A 581 -23.39 8.35 7.61
N ARG A 582 -24.34 8.72 6.73
CA ARG A 582 -25.05 7.79 5.85
C ARG A 582 -24.11 7.09 4.87
N THR A 583 -23.11 7.81 4.36
CA THR A 583 -22.09 7.24 3.46
C THR A 583 -21.30 6.14 4.18
N VAL A 584 -20.74 6.45 5.36
CA VAL A 584 -19.97 5.48 6.16
C VAL A 584 -20.85 4.29 6.57
N PHE A 585 -22.09 4.54 7.00
CA PHE A 585 -23.06 3.49 7.34
C PHE A 585 -23.31 2.56 6.15
N THR A 586 -23.64 3.12 4.99
CA THR A 586 -23.98 2.34 3.79
C THR A 586 -22.79 1.54 3.29
N CYS A 587 -21.59 2.13 3.27
CA CYS A 587 -20.37 1.43 2.89
C CYS A 587 -20.01 0.31 3.85
N THR A 588 -20.16 0.51 5.15
CA THR A 588 -19.87 -0.51 6.16
C THR A 588 -20.84 -1.69 6.05
N VAL A 589 -22.14 -1.41 5.94
CA VAL A 589 -23.17 -2.47 5.88
C VAL A 589 -23.13 -3.24 4.56
N ARG A 590 -22.88 -2.57 3.43
CA ARG A 590 -22.88 -3.23 2.10
C ARG A 590 -21.54 -3.81 1.71
N GLY A 591 -20.44 -3.22 2.16
CA GLY A 591 -19.09 -3.54 1.71
C GLY A 591 -18.33 -4.52 2.60
N ARG A 592 -18.78 -4.74 3.84
CA ARG A 592 -18.08 -5.60 4.81
C ARG A 592 -18.80 -6.94 5.00
N PRO A 593 -18.11 -7.99 5.47
CA PRO A 593 -18.74 -9.27 5.81
C PRO A 593 -19.87 -9.11 6.83
N THR A 594 -20.91 -9.95 6.75
CA THR A 594 -22.11 -9.89 7.61
C THR A 594 -21.79 -9.81 9.09
N GLY A 595 -20.81 -10.59 9.58
CA GLY A 595 -20.39 -10.55 10.98
C GLY A 595 -19.80 -9.20 11.40
N HIS A 596 -19.00 -8.57 10.54
CA HIS A 596 -18.46 -7.23 10.80
C HIS A 596 -19.57 -6.17 10.82
N ALA A 597 -20.51 -6.25 9.86
CA ALA A 597 -21.66 -5.36 9.81
C ALA A 597 -22.57 -5.54 11.03
N ALA A 598 -22.75 -6.77 11.52
CA ALA A 598 -23.52 -7.07 12.72
C ALA A 598 -22.92 -6.43 13.97
N TRP A 599 -21.62 -6.64 14.21
CA TRP A 599 -20.92 -6.00 15.34
C TRP A 599 -20.93 -4.48 15.26
N PHE A 600 -20.80 -3.92 14.05
CA PHE A 600 -20.94 -2.49 13.81
C PHE A 600 -22.33 -1.98 14.24
N LEU A 601 -23.41 -2.67 13.85
CA LEU A 601 -24.78 -2.31 14.23
C LEU A 601 -25.03 -2.42 15.75
N ILE A 602 -24.45 -3.43 16.41
CA ILE A 602 -24.53 -3.57 17.88
C ILE A 602 -23.94 -2.33 18.56
N HIS A 603 -22.73 -1.94 18.16
CA HIS A 603 -22.06 -0.76 18.73
C HIS A 603 -22.77 0.54 18.39
N LEU A 604 -23.31 0.65 17.18
CA LEU A 604 -24.07 1.82 16.75
C LEU A 604 -25.38 1.97 17.56
N ASN A 605 -26.04 0.85 17.85
CA ASN A 605 -27.23 0.82 18.70
C ASN A 605 -26.90 1.19 20.16
N GLN A 606 -25.80 0.66 20.70
CA GLN A 606 -25.31 1.02 22.04
C GLN A 606 -24.98 2.52 22.17
N ALA A 607 -24.52 3.13 21.08
CA ALA A 607 -24.24 4.57 21.01
C ALA A 607 -25.51 5.43 20.87
N GLY A 608 -26.70 4.84 20.74
CA GLY A 608 -27.97 5.55 20.63
C GLY A 608 -28.15 6.29 19.30
N SER A 609 -27.52 5.81 18.22
CA SER A 609 -27.59 6.45 16.90
C SER A 609 -28.97 6.33 16.27
N ALA A 610 -29.45 7.38 15.59
CA ALA A 610 -30.70 7.34 14.84
C ALA A 610 -30.64 6.40 13.62
N PHE A 611 -29.44 6.00 13.17
CA PHE A 611 -29.24 5.06 12.07
C PHE A 611 -29.68 3.62 12.40
N THR A 612 -29.78 3.25 13.69
CA THR A 612 -30.43 1.99 14.12
C THR A 612 -31.89 2.19 14.48
N GLY A 613 -32.38 3.42 14.51
CA GLY A 613 -33.76 3.76 14.83
C GLY A 613 -34.74 3.36 13.72
N SER A 614 -35.95 2.99 14.14
CA SER A 614 -37.09 2.71 13.25
C SER A 614 -37.32 3.74 12.13
N PRO A 615 -37.32 5.07 12.37
CA PRO A 615 -37.61 6.03 11.29
C PRO A 615 -36.57 5.99 10.17
N PHE A 616 -35.28 5.83 10.50
CA PHE A 616 -34.22 5.73 9.50
C PHE A 616 -34.33 4.42 8.71
N LEU A 617 -34.53 3.29 9.39
CA LEU A 617 -34.67 1.99 8.75
C LEU A 617 -35.88 1.94 7.80
N LEU A 618 -37.01 2.55 8.19
CA LEU A 618 -38.19 2.68 7.32
C LEU A 618 -37.89 3.52 6.08
N ALA A 619 -37.25 4.69 6.25
CA ALA A 619 -36.85 5.54 5.14
C ALA A 619 -35.86 4.84 4.19
N GLN A 620 -34.95 4.03 4.74
CA GLN A 620 -34.02 3.24 3.97
C GLN A 620 -34.77 2.18 3.15
N ALA A 621 -35.64 1.38 3.76
CA ALA A 621 -36.48 0.41 3.07
C ALA A 621 -37.35 1.03 1.96
N GLN A 622 -37.76 2.28 2.11
CA GLN A 622 -38.58 3.00 1.13
C GLN A 622 -37.78 3.56 -0.05
N SER A 623 -36.54 4.00 0.17
CA SER A 623 -35.74 4.73 -0.82
C SER A 623 -34.91 3.85 -1.76
N GLY A 624 -34.55 2.62 -1.37
CA GLY A 624 -33.68 1.75 -2.16
C GLY A 624 -34.36 0.50 -2.74
N PRO A 625 -33.74 -0.15 -3.75
CA PRO A 625 -34.20 -1.44 -4.26
C PRO A 625 -34.11 -2.52 -3.16
N PRO A 626 -35.12 -3.38 -2.98
CA PRO A 626 -35.14 -4.38 -1.91
C PRO A 626 -33.92 -5.31 -1.91
N ALA A 627 -33.42 -5.71 -3.09
CA ALA A 627 -32.20 -6.51 -3.20
C ALA A 627 -30.97 -5.86 -2.54
N GLY A 628 -30.86 -4.52 -2.61
CA GLY A 628 -29.78 -3.76 -1.97
C GLY A 628 -29.88 -3.67 -0.45
N MET A 629 -30.97 -4.17 0.15
CA MET A 629 -31.18 -4.25 1.60
C MET A 629 -30.74 -5.59 2.18
N ALA A 630 -30.46 -6.60 1.36
CA ALA A 630 -30.06 -7.94 1.84
C ALA A 630 -28.90 -7.89 2.87
N PRO A 631 -27.81 -7.11 2.66
CA PRO A 631 -26.74 -7.02 3.65
C PRO A 631 -27.21 -6.45 5.00
N LEU A 632 -28.08 -5.43 4.98
CA LEU A 632 -28.62 -4.81 6.20
C LEU A 632 -29.54 -5.77 6.96
N VAL A 633 -30.42 -6.47 6.24
CA VAL A 633 -31.35 -7.44 6.83
C VAL A 633 -30.58 -8.59 7.49
N LEU A 634 -29.55 -9.14 6.83
CA LEU A 634 -28.69 -10.17 7.42
C LEU A 634 -27.91 -9.65 8.62
N ALA A 635 -27.31 -8.47 8.51
CA ALA A 635 -26.54 -7.88 9.60
C ALA A 635 -27.41 -7.61 10.84
N LEU A 636 -28.65 -7.13 10.68
CA LEU A 636 -29.61 -6.96 11.78
C LEU A 636 -30.02 -8.30 12.41
N GLY A 637 -30.20 -9.34 11.58
CA GLY A 637 -30.47 -10.70 12.05
C GLY A 637 -29.32 -11.27 12.89
N ALA A 638 -28.11 -11.20 12.36
CA ALA A 638 -26.88 -11.65 13.02
C ALA A 638 -26.56 -10.84 14.28
N ALA A 639 -26.89 -9.54 14.29
CA ALA A 639 -26.72 -8.67 15.45
C ALA A 639 -27.73 -8.94 16.58
N GLY A 640 -28.77 -9.75 16.36
CA GLY A 640 -29.84 -9.97 17.32
C GLY A 640 -30.79 -8.76 17.51
N LEU A 641 -30.74 -7.77 16.61
CA LEU A 641 -31.55 -6.55 16.64
C LEU A 641 -32.95 -6.83 16.07
N HIS A 642 -33.71 -7.63 16.82
CA HIS A 642 -34.97 -8.20 16.37
C HIS A 642 -36.11 -7.18 16.21
N ALA A 643 -36.15 -6.12 17.03
CA ALA A 643 -37.20 -5.12 16.93
C ALA A 643 -37.02 -4.27 15.67
N GLU A 644 -35.78 -3.85 15.43
CA GLU A 644 -35.31 -3.09 14.28
C GLU A 644 -35.50 -3.89 12.99
N LEU A 645 -35.12 -5.18 13.00
CA LEU A 645 -35.38 -6.10 11.90
C LEU A 645 -36.87 -6.21 11.58
N THR A 646 -37.73 -6.42 12.59
CA THR A 646 -39.19 -6.49 12.36
C THR A 646 -39.73 -5.20 11.73
N CYS A 647 -39.29 -4.03 12.21
CA CYS A 647 -39.69 -2.74 11.66
C CYS A 647 -39.29 -2.61 10.18
N LEU A 648 -38.05 -2.97 9.84
CA LEU A 648 -37.56 -2.96 8.46
C LEU A 648 -38.36 -3.93 7.57
N LEU A 649 -38.63 -5.14 8.07
CA LEU A 649 -39.39 -6.15 7.33
C LEU A 649 -40.84 -5.72 7.08
N GLN A 650 -41.48 -5.05 8.04
CA GLN A 650 -42.84 -4.53 7.87
C GLN A 650 -42.94 -3.57 6.68
N ALA A 651 -41.91 -2.77 6.39
CA ALA A 651 -41.88 -1.92 5.20
C ALA A 651 -41.60 -2.73 3.91
N LEU A 652 -40.66 -3.66 3.95
CA LEU A 652 -40.27 -4.46 2.78
C LEU A 652 -41.37 -5.39 2.29
N VAL A 653 -42.24 -5.87 3.18
CA VAL A 653 -43.32 -6.80 2.85
C VAL A 653 -44.42 -6.19 1.96
N TYR A 654 -44.50 -4.85 1.86
CA TYR A 654 -45.45 -4.19 0.96
C TYR A 654 -44.95 -4.05 -0.49
N ARG A 655 -43.70 -4.46 -0.76
CA ARG A 655 -43.08 -4.45 -2.09
C ARG A 655 -43.68 -5.49 -3.02
N ASP A 656 -43.32 -5.43 -4.29
CA ASP A 656 -43.83 -6.39 -5.27
C ASP A 656 -43.22 -7.78 -5.09
N ALA A 657 -43.94 -8.82 -5.50
CA ALA A 657 -43.52 -10.20 -5.28
C ALA A 657 -42.16 -10.50 -5.94
N GLU A 658 -41.89 -9.93 -7.11
CA GLU A 658 -40.61 -10.03 -7.81
C GLU A 658 -39.46 -9.42 -7.01
N GLU A 659 -39.68 -8.29 -6.35
CA GLU A 659 -38.65 -7.63 -5.54
C GLU A 659 -38.34 -8.44 -4.26
N ILE A 660 -39.34 -9.06 -3.64
CA ILE A 660 -39.13 -9.97 -2.50
C ILE A 660 -38.33 -11.21 -2.94
N VAL A 661 -38.62 -11.76 -4.11
CA VAL A 661 -37.86 -12.88 -4.69
C VAL A 661 -36.40 -12.47 -4.92
N LEU A 662 -36.14 -11.29 -5.49
CA LEU A 662 -34.79 -10.77 -5.68
C LEU A 662 -34.04 -10.54 -4.36
N LEU A 663 -34.73 -10.03 -3.34
CA LEU A 663 -34.19 -9.90 -1.98
C LEU A 663 -33.76 -11.26 -1.44
N LEU A 664 -34.62 -12.28 -1.50
CA LEU A 664 -34.31 -13.63 -0.99
C LEU A 664 -33.15 -14.29 -1.74
N LYS A 665 -33.09 -14.15 -3.08
CA LYS A 665 -31.93 -14.61 -3.85
C LYS A 665 -30.63 -13.95 -3.42
N GLN A 666 -30.69 -12.65 -3.15
CA GLN A 666 -29.51 -11.93 -2.67
C GLN A 666 -29.12 -12.35 -1.25
N LEU A 667 -30.08 -12.67 -0.39
CA LEU A 667 -29.84 -13.23 0.94
C LEU A 667 -29.15 -14.60 0.87
N GLU A 668 -29.63 -15.51 0.01
CA GLU A 668 -29.02 -16.82 -0.23
C GLU A 668 -27.58 -16.68 -0.77
N ARG A 669 -27.36 -15.74 -1.69
CA ARG A 669 -26.02 -15.45 -2.24
C ARG A 669 -25.04 -14.94 -1.19
N LEU A 670 -25.50 -14.12 -0.24
CA LEU A 670 -24.66 -13.53 0.81
C LEU A 670 -24.48 -14.46 2.02
N GLY A 671 -25.41 -15.38 2.26
CA GLY A 671 -25.45 -16.25 3.44
C GLY A 671 -24.36 -17.32 3.51
N GLY A 672 -23.68 -17.64 2.40
CA GLY A 672 -22.59 -18.63 2.37
C GLY A 672 -22.96 -20.03 2.86
N ALA A 673 -21.97 -20.90 3.05
CA ALA A 673 -22.16 -22.32 3.39
C ALA A 673 -22.60 -22.59 4.85
N THR A 674 -22.53 -21.60 5.75
CA THR A 674 -22.89 -21.73 7.18
C THR A 674 -24.29 -21.16 7.46
N GLY A 675 -25.26 -21.60 6.67
CA GLY A 675 -26.51 -20.90 6.31
C GLY A 675 -27.62 -20.69 7.35
N ALA A 676 -27.40 -20.92 8.65
CA ALA A 676 -28.50 -20.86 9.62
C ALA A 676 -29.16 -19.46 9.72
N GLU A 677 -28.36 -18.39 9.60
CA GLU A 677 -28.87 -17.02 9.74
C GLU A 677 -29.72 -16.57 8.56
N HIS A 678 -29.34 -16.90 7.32
CA HIS A 678 -30.11 -16.49 6.15
C HIS A 678 -31.44 -17.26 6.07
N GLU A 679 -31.48 -18.53 6.48
CA GLU A 679 -32.71 -19.31 6.61
C GLU A 679 -33.64 -18.72 7.68
N ALA A 680 -33.09 -18.38 8.86
CA ALA A 680 -33.85 -17.76 9.93
C ALA A 680 -34.46 -16.41 9.52
N VAL A 681 -33.66 -15.57 8.86
CA VAL A 681 -34.13 -14.29 8.29
C VAL A 681 -35.17 -14.53 7.19
N GLY A 682 -34.93 -15.46 6.27
CA GLY A 682 -35.86 -15.83 5.21
C GLY A 682 -37.21 -16.28 5.75
N ASN A 683 -37.21 -17.18 6.74
CA ASN A 683 -38.41 -17.64 7.44
C ASN A 683 -39.15 -16.48 8.09
N ARG A 684 -38.44 -15.52 8.68
CA ARG A 684 -39.03 -14.33 9.30
C ARG A 684 -39.66 -13.37 8.28
N ILE A 685 -39.07 -13.24 7.08
CA ILE A 685 -39.71 -12.50 5.97
C ILE A 685 -41.03 -13.20 5.60
N MET A 686 -41.03 -14.53 5.49
CA MET A 686 -42.23 -15.30 5.13
C MET A 686 -43.34 -15.17 6.18
N THR A 687 -43.01 -15.28 7.47
CA THR A 687 -44.01 -15.13 8.55
C THR A 687 -44.56 -13.70 8.61
N THR A 688 -43.71 -12.69 8.44
CA THR A 688 -44.14 -11.28 8.40
C THR A 688 -45.03 -11.01 7.18
N THR A 689 -44.71 -11.62 6.03
CA THR A 689 -45.54 -11.53 4.81
C THR A 689 -46.90 -12.18 4.98
N ALA A 690 -46.93 -13.37 5.59
CA ALA A 690 -48.17 -14.09 5.88
C ALA A 690 -49.10 -13.29 6.81
N ALA A 691 -48.53 -12.58 7.79
CA ALA A 691 -49.29 -11.76 8.72
C ALA A 691 -49.80 -10.45 8.10
N ALA A 692 -48.98 -9.76 7.28
CA ALA A 692 -49.30 -8.41 6.82
C ALA A 692 -50.03 -8.33 5.47
N ARG A 693 -49.81 -9.27 4.54
CA ARG A 693 -50.35 -9.20 3.16
C ARG A 693 -51.62 -10.01 3.01
N GLN A 694 -52.44 -9.64 2.03
CA GLN A 694 -53.67 -10.35 1.69
C GLN A 694 -53.40 -11.66 0.93
N GLU A 695 -54.34 -12.60 1.03
CA GLU A 695 -54.27 -13.95 0.41
C GLU A 695 -53.87 -13.93 -1.08
N PRO A 696 -54.42 -13.07 -1.96
CA PRO A 696 -54.06 -13.11 -3.38
C PRO A 696 -52.58 -12.82 -3.63
N TYR A 697 -52.01 -11.86 -2.88
CA TYR A 697 -50.59 -11.53 -2.97
C TYR A 697 -49.72 -12.68 -2.48
N GLN A 698 -50.11 -13.32 -1.38
CA GLN A 698 -49.38 -14.47 -0.84
C GLN A 698 -49.31 -15.63 -1.85
N VAL A 699 -50.41 -15.92 -2.55
CA VAL A 699 -50.45 -16.96 -3.59
C VAL A 699 -49.52 -16.62 -4.75
N VAL A 700 -49.55 -15.38 -5.24
CA VAL A 700 -48.65 -14.92 -6.32
C VAL A 700 -47.19 -15.03 -5.90
N LEU A 701 -46.86 -14.63 -4.67
CA LEU A 701 -45.50 -14.73 -4.14
C LEU A 701 -45.04 -16.18 -4.02
N VAL A 702 -45.88 -17.12 -3.55
CA VAL A 702 -45.50 -18.55 -3.52
C VAL A 702 -45.14 -19.05 -4.90
N LEU A 703 -45.95 -18.75 -5.91
CA LEU A 703 -45.68 -19.18 -7.29
C LEU A 703 -44.40 -18.55 -7.84
N ALA A 704 -44.14 -17.28 -7.53
CA ALA A 704 -42.92 -16.59 -7.92
C ALA A 704 -41.68 -17.20 -7.25
N LEU A 705 -41.76 -17.56 -5.96
CA LEU A 705 -40.68 -18.24 -5.23
C LEU A 705 -40.38 -19.63 -5.81
N GLU A 706 -41.41 -20.41 -6.14
CA GLU A 706 -41.27 -21.72 -6.77
C GLU A 706 -40.62 -21.61 -8.15
N ALA A 707 -41.09 -20.67 -8.98
CA ALA A 707 -40.50 -20.41 -10.30
C ALA A 707 -39.04 -19.93 -10.20
N ALA A 708 -38.69 -19.26 -9.11
CA ALA A 708 -37.35 -18.74 -8.86
C ALA A 708 -36.37 -19.77 -8.24
N GLY A 709 -36.84 -20.98 -7.90
CA GLY A 709 -36.04 -22.04 -7.28
C GLY A 709 -35.94 -21.98 -5.75
N LEU A 710 -36.67 -21.07 -5.09
CA LEU A 710 -36.61 -20.84 -3.64
C LEU A 710 -37.67 -21.70 -2.90
N SER A 711 -37.58 -23.02 -3.07
CA SER A 711 -38.61 -23.96 -2.59
C SER A 711 -38.74 -24.00 -1.05
N ALA A 712 -37.64 -23.82 -0.31
CA ALA A 712 -37.67 -23.75 1.15
C ALA A 712 -38.46 -22.51 1.65
N ASN A 713 -38.23 -21.34 1.06
CA ASN A 713 -38.98 -20.12 1.38
C ASN A 713 -40.44 -20.23 0.96
N ALA A 714 -40.73 -20.84 -0.20
CA ALA A 714 -42.10 -21.11 -0.63
C ALA A 714 -42.84 -22.01 0.37
N ALA A 715 -42.20 -23.09 0.83
CA ALA A 715 -42.75 -23.99 1.84
C ALA A 715 -42.98 -23.28 3.19
N ALA A 716 -42.05 -22.43 3.62
CA ALA A 716 -42.19 -21.63 4.82
C ALA A 716 -43.37 -20.64 4.73
N LEU A 717 -43.56 -19.97 3.59
CA LEU A 717 -44.70 -19.08 3.37
C LEU A 717 -46.02 -19.84 3.36
N VAL A 718 -46.08 -21.00 2.71
CA VAL A 718 -47.27 -21.86 2.71
C VAL A 718 -47.62 -22.28 4.13
N SER A 719 -46.62 -22.71 4.92
CA SER A 719 -46.82 -23.08 6.33
C SER A 719 -47.39 -21.92 7.15
N ALA A 720 -46.78 -20.73 7.06
CA ALA A 720 -47.20 -19.54 7.80
C ALA A 720 -48.58 -19.00 7.35
N ALA A 721 -48.86 -19.00 6.05
CA ALA A 721 -50.16 -18.58 5.50
C ALA A 721 -51.28 -19.57 5.86
N THR A 722 -50.99 -20.88 5.86
CA THR A 722 -51.96 -21.91 6.28
C THR A 722 -52.25 -21.81 7.77
N ALA A 723 -51.25 -21.50 8.61
CA ALA A 723 -51.46 -21.30 10.04
C ALA A 723 -52.35 -20.10 10.34
N SER A 724 -52.26 -19.03 9.55
CA SER A 724 -53.03 -17.80 9.76
C SER A 724 -54.42 -17.79 9.10
N ARG A 725 -54.57 -18.44 7.93
CA ARG A 725 -55.79 -18.36 7.10
C ARG A 725 -56.48 -19.72 6.87
N GLY A 726 -55.83 -20.82 7.23
CA GLY A 726 -56.41 -22.16 7.13
C GLY A 726 -56.66 -22.61 5.69
N ARG A 727 -57.82 -23.22 5.45
CA ARG A 727 -58.15 -23.90 4.19
C ARG A 727 -58.34 -22.94 3.00
N SER A 728 -58.76 -21.69 3.24
CA SER A 728 -59.03 -20.73 2.14
C SER A 728 -57.80 -20.50 1.28
N PHE A 729 -56.67 -20.24 1.93
CA PHE A 729 -55.38 -20.05 1.27
C PHE A 729 -54.95 -21.29 0.48
N THR A 730 -55.09 -22.50 1.06
CA THR A 730 -54.69 -23.73 0.37
C THR A 730 -55.54 -24.00 -0.87
N ASP A 731 -56.83 -23.66 -0.84
CA ASP A 731 -57.73 -23.81 -1.99
C ASP A 731 -57.43 -22.78 -3.07
N ALA A 732 -57.14 -21.52 -2.69
CA ALA A 732 -56.73 -20.47 -3.63
C ALA A 732 -55.39 -20.78 -4.30
N LEU A 733 -54.38 -21.22 -3.53
CA LEU A 733 -53.09 -21.64 -4.06
C LEU A 733 -53.25 -22.83 -5.01
N ARG A 734 -54.05 -23.83 -4.64
CA ARG A 734 -54.35 -24.97 -5.49
C ARG A 734 -55.01 -24.51 -6.79
N LYS A 735 -56.02 -23.64 -6.72
CA LYS A 735 -56.72 -23.08 -7.89
C LYS A 735 -55.77 -22.34 -8.83
N GLU A 736 -54.88 -21.50 -8.32
CA GLU A 736 -53.90 -20.78 -9.15
C GLU A 736 -52.83 -21.71 -9.74
N ARG A 737 -52.33 -22.71 -8.98
CA ARG A 737 -51.47 -23.76 -9.55
C ARG A 737 -52.17 -24.51 -10.69
N PHE A 738 -53.44 -24.87 -10.51
CA PHE A 738 -54.24 -25.49 -11.57
C PHE A 738 -54.44 -24.58 -12.77
N LYS A 739 -54.65 -23.27 -12.58
CA LYS A 739 -54.74 -22.30 -13.69
C LYS A 739 -53.41 -22.16 -14.43
N HIS A 740 -52.28 -22.13 -13.73
CA HIS A 740 -50.96 -22.12 -14.36
C HIS A 740 -50.70 -23.40 -15.15
N HIS A 741 -51.00 -24.57 -14.56
CA HIS A 741 -50.95 -25.84 -15.28
C HIS A 741 -51.91 -25.86 -16.49
N GLN A 742 -53.13 -25.35 -16.36
CA GLN A 742 -54.11 -25.28 -17.45
C GLN A 742 -53.73 -24.26 -18.53
N ARG A 743 -53.11 -23.13 -18.18
CA ARG A 743 -52.60 -22.14 -19.16
C ARG A 743 -51.49 -22.76 -20.01
N VAL A 744 -50.54 -23.46 -19.39
CA VAL A 744 -49.50 -24.23 -20.10
C VAL A 744 -50.10 -25.31 -21.00
N LEU A 745 -51.28 -25.83 -20.64
CA LEU A 745 -52.03 -26.85 -21.39
C LEU A 745 -53.13 -26.30 -22.33
N SER A 746 -53.31 -24.97 -22.44
CA SER A 746 -54.38 -24.37 -23.25
C SER A 746 -53.87 -23.97 -24.64
N ARG A 747 -54.62 -24.35 -25.70
CA ARG A 747 -54.33 -24.00 -27.12
C ARG A 747 -54.06 -22.51 -27.37
N ALA A 748 -54.68 -21.61 -26.59
CA ALA A 748 -54.54 -20.16 -26.75
C ALA A 748 -53.16 -19.62 -26.29
N PHE A 749 -52.47 -20.32 -25.39
CA PHE A 749 -51.09 -20.00 -25.00
C PHE A 749 -50.10 -20.33 -26.13
N TRP A 750 -50.39 -21.37 -26.91
CA TRP A 750 -49.61 -21.77 -28.09
C TRP A 750 -49.91 -20.92 -29.34
N GLN A 751 -50.89 -20.01 -29.30
CA GLN A 751 -51.33 -19.21 -30.46
C GLN A 751 -51.00 -17.71 -30.41
N ARG A 752 -50.24 -17.21 -29.42
CA ARG A 752 -49.80 -15.79 -29.39
C ARG A 752 -48.27 -15.65 -29.32
N THR A 753 -47.64 -15.54 -30.49
CA THR A 753 -46.60 -14.54 -30.86
C THR A 753 -46.15 -14.78 -32.31
N GLU A 754 -46.88 -14.21 -33.28
CA GLU A 754 -46.20 -13.56 -34.40
C GLU A 754 -45.96 -12.10 -33.98
N PRO A 755 -44.73 -11.58 -34.03
CA PRO A 755 -44.50 -10.15 -33.86
C PRO A 755 -45.07 -9.42 -35.09
N ARG A 756 -46.01 -8.51 -34.87
CA ARG A 756 -46.34 -7.50 -35.87
C ARG A 756 -45.11 -6.61 -36.07
N VAL A 757 -44.59 -6.64 -37.28
CA VAL A 757 -43.62 -5.67 -37.78
C VAL A 757 -44.38 -4.38 -38.08
N GLU A 758 -44.16 -3.34 -37.27
CA GLU A 758 -44.26 -1.93 -37.64
C GLU A 758 -43.03 -1.19 -37.10
#